data_AF-A0A936K9Z8-F1
#
_entry.id   AF-A0A936K9Z8-F1
#
_cell.length_a   1.000
_cell.length_b   1.000
_cell.length_c   1.000
_cell.angle_alpha   90.00
_cell.angle_beta   90.00
_cell.angle_gamma   90.00
#
_symmetry.space_group_name_H-M   'P 1'
#
loop_
_entity.id
_entity.type
_entity.pdbx_description
1 polymer ?
#
loop_
_entity_poly.entity_id
_entity_poly.type
_entity_poly.pdbx_seq_one_letter_code
_entity_poly.pdbx_strand_id
1 'polypeptide(L)'
;MAHWLAQRGDALQTTHLKRFDPRYWTVNFPRPMMASVTTTGPHGLRVETIFYKKNDLCGLIWDAVDAIDHPLLAYETSRDFSGCVLRFHWQSSGLIPLDAVNGPTLTIEGRDADGEARIWYVRLWNYAQGTAENADIVLDFDDLAGGFLHPAEADPVWPHDIDRIFFSLIPPGYDGSDTLLPAPASAWVELSTIACDGPGSVLSIGDTLVPPHGLSIATAYDDSYNQTPARLLHTVQRLGYRGSINHYVGMSHYFRLEPLGNDHYVSLTGGALNAPCAAWHADFSAKAKALDYNLIVSLSYELFDAHCWSDWKQRAWNGDAAQTGWSPPSTLLSPAHSGAMSYLQAVARAFVQIAVSAGHAPRFQIGEPWWWIMPDGRPCLYDAAAKAALGGSPVNIPTVRSASLSPGQKSLLDAAGALLAASTAALAGAVKADHAGCETLLLAFLPTNLDPAAPELRRANLPVGWAFPAFDVLQLEDYDWITAGHEAVSAAGIALAETRLGYAPAKRHYLSGFVLNPEDAAQWHLIDAAAERAQAAGTAETFLWALPQIQRDGFVHFSTGDEDMQAFDNELFPLEIGKGAAVEPGFSTAIVTSASGHEQRNMDWASARMRYDAGPGLRSEADVRTLLAFFRARRGAAKAFRFRDPLDHDTQNEPLGTGDGVATRFALIKHYGSGAEAEVRAITHPVAGSVAVFLNGTEQATGWTLEDGAIEFAIPPATGVAITASFTFDVPVRFEEDRLRIDLGTWAAGEMASVPLVEVRA
;
A
#
# COMPACT_ATOMS: atom_id res chain seq x y z
N MET A 1 8.33 7.07 -16.18
CA MET A 1 7.62 6.14 -15.26
C MET A 1 7.57 6.74 -13.86
N ALA A 2 6.38 7.03 -13.34
CA ALA A 2 6.17 7.68 -12.04
C ALA A 2 6.14 6.70 -10.84
N HIS A 3 6.19 5.38 -11.07
CA HIS A 3 6.30 4.38 -10.01
C HIS A 3 7.22 3.21 -10.36
N TRP A 4 7.53 2.41 -9.36
CA TRP A 4 8.33 1.18 -9.42
C TRP A 4 7.77 0.13 -8.48
N LEU A 5 7.89 -1.15 -8.84
CA LEU A 5 7.58 -2.29 -7.98
C LEU A 5 8.88 -2.97 -7.57
N ALA A 6 9.39 -2.61 -6.39
CA ALA A 6 10.64 -3.10 -5.85
C ALA A 6 10.56 -4.58 -5.45
N GLN A 7 11.62 -5.30 -5.74
CA GLN A 7 11.83 -6.67 -5.30
C GLN A 7 12.94 -6.74 -4.25
N ARG A 8 13.01 -7.87 -3.54
CA ARG A 8 14.11 -8.09 -2.60
C ARG A 8 15.43 -8.10 -3.37
N GLY A 9 16.38 -7.29 -2.91
CA GLY A 9 17.67 -7.09 -3.57
C GLY A 9 17.77 -5.76 -4.34
N ASP A 10 16.65 -5.07 -4.59
CA ASP A 10 16.65 -3.77 -5.27
C ASP A 10 17.18 -2.63 -4.40
N ALA A 11 17.35 -2.85 -3.09
CA ALA A 11 17.91 -1.86 -2.18
C ALA A 11 19.35 -1.52 -2.56
N LEU A 12 19.55 -0.37 -3.21
CA LEU A 12 20.88 0.11 -3.62
C LEU A 12 21.72 0.60 -2.43
N GLN A 13 21.06 1.02 -1.35
CA GLN A 13 21.69 1.43 -0.11
C GLN A 13 21.31 0.47 1.00
N THR A 14 22.32 -0.04 1.70
CA THR A 14 22.14 -0.87 2.87
C THR A 14 22.89 -0.29 4.05
N THR A 15 22.40 -0.58 5.25
CA THR A 15 23.05 -0.29 6.53
C THR A 15 23.00 -1.55 7.40
N HIS A 16 23.26 -1.39 8.70
CA HIS A 16 23.36 -2.49 9.64
C HIS A 16 22.30 -2.38 10.74
N LEU A 17 21.68 -3.51 11.05
CA LEU A 17 20.74 -3.72 12.13
C LEU A 17 21.36 -4.68 13.15
N LYS A 18 21.16 -4.45 14.46
CA LYS A 18 21.44 -5.49 15.46
C LYS A 18 20.34 -6.54 15.40
N ARG A 19 20.70 -7.83 15.29
CA ARG A 19 19.73 -8.93 15.45
C ARG A 19 19.00 -8.75 16.78
N PHE A 20 17.69 -8.99 16.78
CA PHE A 20 16.78 -8.73 17.91
C PHE A 20 16.50 -7.26 18.22
N ASP A 21 16.73 -6.33 17.27
CA ASP A 21 16.31 -4.93 17.40
C ASP A 21 14.82 -4.85 17.78
N PRO A 22 14.47 -4.12 18.86
CA PRO A 22 13.10 -4.04 19.38
C PRO A 22 12.03 -3.68 18.36
N ARG A 23 12.36 -2.94 17.30
CA ARG A 23 11.40 -2.51 16.28
C ARG A 23 10.82 -3.67 15.47
N TYR A 24 11.59 -4.74 15.27
CA TYR A 24 11.28 -5.79 14.30
C TYR A 24 10.62 -7.03 14.92
N TRP A 25 10.45 -7.06 16.25
CA TRP A 25 9.66 -8.07 16.91
C TRP A 25 8.18 -7.93 16.57
N THR A 26 7.47 -9.06 16.50
CA THR A 26 6.03 -9.09 16.27
C THR A 26 5.30 -9.88 17.34
N VAL A 27 3.97 -9.77 17.38
CA VAL A 27 3.11 -10.62 18.21
C VAL A 27 2.09 -11.38 17.38
N ASN A 28 1.83 -12.64 17.73
CA ASN A 28 0.74 -13.41 17.16
C ASN A 28 -0.06 -14.11 18.26
N PHE A 29 -1.37 -14.24 18.07
CA PHE A 29 -2.28 -14.80 19.07
C PHE A 29 -3.61 -15.24 18.44
N PRO A 30 -4.31 -16.23 19.04
CA PRO A 30 -5.67 -16.57 18.64
C PRO A 30 -6.68 -15.53 19.16
N ARG A 31 -7.76 -15.26 18.43
CA ARG A 31 -8.92 -14.55 19.00
C ARG A 31 -9.70 -15.49 19.93
N PRO A 32 -10.33 -15.00 21.01
CA PRO A 32 -10.66 -13.59 21.29
C PRO A 32 -9.62 -12.81 22.10
N MET A 33 -8.49 -13.41 22.50
CA MET A 33 -7.44 -12.62 23.15
C MET A 33 -6.90 -11.53 22.22
N MET A 34 -6.36 -10.48 22.84
CA MET A 34 -5.71 -9.38 22.12
C MET A 34 -4.33 -9.15 22.71
N ALA A 35 -3.37 -8.83 21.86
CA ALA A 35 -2.05 -8.37 22.26
C ALA A 35 -1.52 -7.29 21.33
N SER A 36 -0.50 -6.58 21.79
CA SER A 36 0.21 -5.56 21.02
C SER A 36 1.66 -5.51 21.45
N VAL A 37 2.56 -5.06 20.57
CA VAL A 37 3.96 -4.81 20.90
C VAL A 37 4.33 -3.36 20.61
N THR A 38 5.04 -2.73 21.54
CA THR A 38 5.52 -1.35 21.45
C THR A 38 6.99 -1.28 21.82
N THR A 39 7.68 -0.23 21.37
CA THR A 39 9.09 0.01 21.73
C THR A 39 9.18 0.94 22.93
N THR A 40 9.89 0.55 23.97
CA THR A 40 10.14 1.39 25.16
C THR A 40 11.46 2.17 25.04
N GLY A 41 12.30 1.81 24.07
CA GLY A 41 13.53 2.52 23.71
C GLY A 41 14.33 1.76 22.65
N PRO A 42 15.57 2.18 22.34
CA PRO A 42 16.42 1.52 21.35
C PRO A 42 16.79 0.06 21.70
N HIS A 43 16.72 -0.29 22.98
CA HIS A 43 17.05 -1.62 23.51
C HIS A 43 15.90 -2.20 24.33
N GLY A 44 14.67 -1.77 24.12
CA GLY A 44 13.55 -2.24 24.90
C GLY A 44 12.23 -2.29 24.13
N LEU A 45 11.45 -3.31 24.42
CA LEU A 45 10.08 -3.49 23.94
C LEU A 45 9.17 -3.93 25.08
N ARG A 46 7.87 -3.73 24.87
CA ARG A 46 6.83 -4.16 25.80
C ARG A 46 5.66 -4.77 25.03
N VAL A 47 5.18 -5.90 25.55
CA VAL A 47 3.97 -6.57 25.08
C VAL A 47 2.89 -6.40 26.14
N GLU A 48 1.73 -5.90 25.71
CA GLU A 48 0.50 -5.83 26.51
C GLU A 48 -0.46 -6.90 25.99
N THR A 49 -1.12 -7.63 26.90
CA THR A 49 -2.10 -8.67 26.54
C THR A 49 -3.39 -8.56 27.35
N ILE A 50 -4.47 -9.10 26.78
CA ILE A 50 -5.69 -9.44 27.50
C ILE A 50 -6.18 -10.80 27.05
N PHE A 51 -6.36 -11.70 28.01
CA PHE A 51 -6.78 -13.09 27.79
C PHE A 51 -8.23 -13.32 28.21
N TYR A 52 -8.89 -14.25 27.55
CA TYR A 52 -10.28 -14.65 27.83
C TYR A 52 -10.45 -16.16 28.02
N LYS A 53 -9.53 -16.98 27.53
CA LYS A 53 -9.56 -18.44 27.63
C LYS A 53 -8.31 -18.99 28.29
N LYS A 54 -8.41 -20.21 28.83
CA LYS A 54 -7.30 -20.92 29.49
C LYS A 54 -6.27 -21.51 28.55
N ASN A 55 -6.57 -21.61 27.25
CA ASN A 55 -5.63 -22.03 26.21
C ASN A 55 -5.11 -20.86 25.37
N ASP A 56 -5.44 -19.62 25.74
CA ASP A 56 -4.90 -18.45 25.05
C ASP A 56 -3.37 -18.41 25.16
N LEU A 57 -2.72 -18.03 24.06
CA LEU A 57 -1.27 -17.94 23.97
C LEU A 57 -0.89 -16.80 23.01
N CYS A 58 -0.12 -15.83 23.50
CA CYS A 58 0.56 -14.86 22.65
C CYS A 58 2.01 -15.27 22.47
N GLY A 59 2.48 -15.32 21.23
CA GLY A 59 3.90 -15.43 20.91
C GLY A 59 4.47 -14.05 20.64
N LEU A 60 5.57 -13.69 21.33
CA LEU A 60 6.45 -12.58 20.95
C LEU A 60 7.55 -13.15 20.05
N ILE A 61 7.56 -12.76 18.77
CA ILE A 61 8.24 -13.48 17.69
C ILE A 61 9.37 -12.63 17.09
N TRP A 62 10.49 -13.29 16.82
CA TRP A 62 11.53 -12.82 15.91
C TRP A 62 11.69 -13.82 14.76
N ASP A 63 11.43 -13.37 13.53
CA ASP A 63 11.60 -14.18 12.32
C ASP A 63 12.98 -13.96 11.68
N ALA A 64 13.61 -15.03 11.22
CA ALA A 64 14.87 -14.96 10.47
C ALA A 64 14.69 -14.34 9.07
N VAL A 65 13.43 -14.23 8.60
CA VAL A 65 13.05 -13.68 7.30
C VAL A 65 12.11 -12.49 7.51
N ASP A 66 12.46 -11.33 6.97
CA ASP A 66 11.59 -10.16 7.01
C ASP A 66 10.49 -10.19 5.92
N ALA A 67 9.40 -10.93 6.15
CA ALA A 67 8.31 -11.03 5.19
C ALA A 67 7.30 -9.86 5.24
N ILE A 68 7.57 -8.83 6.05
CA ILE A 68 6.59 -7.78 6.38
C ILE A 68 7.00 -6.43 5.80
N ASP A 69 8.29 -6.08 5.89
CA ASP A 69 8.74 -4.77 5.41
C ASP A 69 8.80 -4.70 3.89
N HIS A 70 8.67 -3.47 3.41
CA HIS A 70 8.88 -3.16 2.00
C HIS A 70 10.24 -3.70 1.54
N PRO A 71 10.38 -4.30 0.34
CA PRO A 71 11.62 -4.94 -0.10
C PRO A 71 12.87 -4.05 -0.06
N LEU A 72 12.70 -2.74 -0.17
CA LEU A 72 13.78 -1.75 -0.04
C LEU A 72 14.26 -1.47 1.40
N LEU A 73 13.54 -1.98 2.41
CA LEU A 73 13.72 -1.70 3.84
C LEU A 73 13.84 -2.97 4.70
N ALA A 74 13.56 -4.13 4.11
CA ALA A 74 13.66 -5.42 4.77
C ALA A 74 15.10 -5.74 5.21
N TYR A 75 15.25 -6.39 6.36
CA TYR A 75 16.54 -6.95 6.76
C TYR A 75 16.85 -8.26 6.00
N GLU A 76 18.14 -8.58 5.89
CA GLU A 76 18.59 -9.77 5.20
C GLU A 76 18.08 -11.05 5.88
N THR A 77 17.78 -12.08 5.07
CA THR A 77 17.44 -13.39 5.62
C THR A 77 18.70 -14.04 6.20
N SER A 78 18.72 -14.29 7.51
CA SER A 78 19.84 -14.98 8.18
C SER A 78 19.35 -15.99 9.22
N ARG A 79 19.41 -17.27 8.81
CA ARG A 79 18.96 -18.44 9.58
C ARG A 79 20.02 -19.03 10.50
N ASP A 80 21.26 -18.60 10.36
CA ASP A 80 22.36 -19.03 11.21
C ASP A 80 22.47 -18.11 12.44
N PHE A 81 22.19 -18.67 13.61
CA PHE A 81 22.29 -18.03 14.92
C PHE A 81 23.54 -18.51 15.67
N SER A 82 24.41 -19.32 15.06
CA SER A 82 25.62 -19.81 15.72
C SER A 82 26.52 -18.66 16.18
N GLY A 83 27.13 -18.85 17.34
CA GLY A 83 27.92 -17.84 18.04
C GLY A 83 27.13 -16.62 18.52
N CYS A 84 25.80 -16.55 18.35
CA CYS A 84 24.99 -15.45 18.85
C CYS A 84 24.67 -15.63 20.34
N VAL A 85 24.79 -14.55 21.11
CA VAL A 85 24.36 -14.52 22.51
C VAL A 85 23.37 -13.38 22.72
N LEU A 86 22.09 -13.73 22.93
CA LEU A 86 21.01 -12.80 23.22
C LEU A 86 20.92 -12.56 24.74
N ARG A 87 20.90 -11.30 25.16
CA ARG A 87 20.71 -10.87 26.55
C ARG A 87 19.59 -9.86 26.64
N PHE A 88 18.80 -9.95 27.69
CA PHE A 88 17.79 -8.95 28.03
C PHE A 88 17.38 -9.09 29.50
N HIS A 89 16.83 -8.02 30.04
CA HIS A 89 16.20 -7.99 31.35
C HIS A 89 14.68 -8.18 31.17
N TRP A 90 14.16 -9.26 31.74
CA TRP A 90 12.74 -9.63 31.71
C TRP A 90 12.02 -9.04 32.91
N GLN A 91 10.91 -8.35 32.67
CA GLN A 91 9.94 -7.98 33.71
C GLN A 91 8.53 -8.34 33.24
N SER A 92 7.72 -8.95 34.10
CA SER A 92 6.35 -9.31 33.75
C SER A 92 5.38 -9.19 34.91
N SER A 93 4.09 -9.06 34.62
CA SER A 93 3.01 -9.15 35.62
C SER A 93 1.76 -9.71 34.97
N GLY A 94 0.99 -10.49 35.73
CA GLY A 94 -0.29 -11.06 35.28
C GLY A 94 -0.14 -12.24 34.31
N LEU A 95 1.08 -12.73 34.07
CA LEU A 95 1.36 -13.96 33.33
C LEU A 95 1.62 -15.12 34.30
N ILE A 96 1.65 -16.34 33.79
CA ILE A 96 2.32 -17.42 34.53
C ILE A 96 3.82 -17.06 34.67
N PRO A 97 4.41 -17.13 35.88
CA PRO A 97 5.82 -16.77 36.10
C PRO A 97 6.82 -17.71 35.40
N LEU A 98 8.06 -17.25 35.19
CA LEU A 98 9.13 -17.99 34.50
C LEU A 98 9.41 -19.38 35.10
N ASP A 99 9.39 -19.49 36.44
CA ASP A 99 9.76 -20.71 37.16
C ASP A 99 8.63 -21.75 37.22
N ALA A 100 7.43 -21.43 36.75
CA ALA A 100 6.30 -22.35 36.73
C ALA A 100 6.48 -23.48 35.69
N VAL A 101 5.66 -24.53 35.81
CA VAL A 101 5.66 -25.66 34.88
C VAL A 101 5.31 -25.22 33.46
N ASN A 102 4.27 -24.39 33.33
CA ASN A 102 3.87 -23.77 32.06
C ASN A 102 4.44 -22.35 31.94
N GLY A 103 5.61 -22.06 32.53
CA GLY A 103 6.23 -20.74 32.42
C GLY A 103 6.55 -20.36 30.96
N PRO A 104 6.77 -19.07 30.67
CA PRO A 104 7.24 -18.61 29.37
C PRO A 104 8.38 -19.48 28.82
N THR A 105 8.17 -19.96 27.60
CA THR A 105 9.04 -20.90 26.90
C THR A 105 9.50 -20.26 25.61
N LEU A 106 10.79 -20.35 25.34
CA LEU A 106 11.36 -20.02 24.03
C LEU A 106 11.13 -21.21 23.11
N THR A 107 10.24 -21.04 22.14
CA THR A 107 10.05 -22.02 21.07
C THR A 107 10.94 -21.62 19.90
N ILE A 108 11.75 -22.57 19.42
CA ILE A 108 12.62 -22.39 18.26
C ILE A 108 12.13 -23.31 17.17
N GLU A 109 11.79 -22.76 16.02
CA GLU A 109 11.39 -23.54 14.83
C GLU A 109 12.52 -23.47 13.81
N GLY A 110 12.99 -24.62 13.34
CA GLY A 110 14.22 -24.72 12.58
C GLY A 110 14.34 -26.05 11.87
N ARG A 111 15.53 -26.33 11.34
CA ARG A 111 15.92 -27.64 10.82
C ARG A 111 17.05 -28.14 11.70
N ASP A 112 17.15 -29.45 11.93
CA ASP A 112 18.31 -30.01 12.60
C ASP A 112 19.52 -30.16 11.66
N ALA A 113 20.59 -30.79 12.14
CA ALA A 113 21.82 -30.96 11.36
C ALA A 113 21.65 -31.83 10.11
N ASP A 114 20.60 -32.66 10.04
CA ASP A 114 20.26 -33.49 8.88
C ASP A 114 19.34 -32.74 7.89
N GLY A 115 18.92 -31.52 8.23
CA GLY A 115 18.01 -30.71 7.43
C GLY A 115 16.52 -31.02 7.66
N GLU A 116 16.20 -31.81 8.69
CA GLU A 116 14.82 -32.19 8.99
C GLU A 116 14.13 -31.12 9.86
N ALA A 117 12.88 -30.80 9.55
CA ALA A 117 12.12 -29.79 10.28
C ALA A 117 11.96 -30.17 11.75
N ARG A 118 12.33 -29.26 12.65
CA ARG A 118 12.37 -29.50 14.10
C ARG A 118 11.90 -28.29 14.90
N ILE A 119 11.31 -28.57 16.05
CA ILE A 119 10.89 -27.58 17.04
C ILE A 119 11.54 -27.92 18.38
N TRP A 120 12.20 -26.95 18.99
CA TRP A 120 12.76 -27.06 20.34
C TRP A 120 12.00 -26.17 21.31
N TYR A 121 11.76 -26.69 22.52
CA TYR A 121 11.10 -25.97 23.61
C TYR A 121 12.12 -25.71 24.72
N VAL A 122 12.63 -24.49 24.77
CA VAL A 122 13.66 -24.05 25.72
C VAL A 122 13.01 -23.32 26.89
N ARG A 123 13.16 -23.88 28.09
CA ARG A 123 12.61 -23.28 29.32
C ARG A 123 13.47 -22.09 29.75
N LEU A 124 12.93 -20.87 29.65
CA LEU A 124 13.66 -19.63 29.93
C LEU A 124 14.25 -19.57 31.34
N TRP A 125 13.56 -20.12 32.35
CA TRP A 125 14.03 -20.12 33.73
C TRP A 125 15.37 -20.82 33.95
N ASN A 126 15.72 -21.80 33.10
CA ASN A 126 17.02 -22.47 33.18
C ASN A 126 18.19 -21.52 32.83
N TYR A 127 17.89 -20.39 32.19
CA TYR A 127 18.84 -19.37 31.72
C TYR A 127 18.63 -18.01 32.42
N ALA A 128 17.83 -17.97 33.48
CA ALA A 128 17.44 -16.74 34.16
C ALA A 128 18.20 -16.56 35.49
N GLN A 129 18.60 -15.32 35.78
CA GLN A 129 19.14 -14.90 37.07
C GLN A 129 18.27 -13.80 37.67
N GLY A 130 17.59 -14.11 38.77
CA GLY A 130 16.71 -13.17 39.46
C GLY A 130 15.51 -13.86 40.09
N THR A 131 14.34 -13.25 39.94
CA THR A 131 13.05 -13.75 40.41
C THR A 131 12.18 -14.18 39.22
N ALA A 132 11.12 -14.95 39.48
CA ALA A 132 10.26 -15.50 38.42
C ALA A 132 9.55 -14.46 37.54
N GLU A 133 9.46 -13.20 37.97
CA GLU A 133 8.81 -12.09 37.25
C GLU A 133 9.79 -10.93 36.93
N ASN A 134 11.04 -11.03 37.39
CA ASN A 134 12.07 -10.01 37.20
C ASN A 134 13.44 -10.69 37.21
N ALA A 135 14.03 -10.90 36.04
CA ALA A 135 15.30 -11.63 35.89
C ALA A 135 16.09 -11.18 34.66
N ASP A 136 17.41 -11.28 34.76
CA ASP A 136 18.32 -11.20 33.62
C ASP A 136 18.35 -12.56 32.91
N ILE A 137 18.16 -12.57 31.60
CA ILE A 137 18.16 -13.79 30.78
C ILE A 137 19.30 -13.73 29.77
N VAL A 138 20.08 -14.82 29.69
CA VAL A 138 21.20 -14.97 28.75
C VAL A 138 21.03 -16.25 27.95
N LEU A 139 20.87 -16.11 26.63
CA LEU A 139 20.65 -17.21 25.70
C LEU A 139 21.85 -17.30 24.74
N ASP A 140 22.75 -18.25 25.01
CA ASP A 140 23.87 -18.59 24.12
C ASP A 140 23.41 -19.69 23.15
N PHE A 141 23.20 -19.33 21.88
CA PHE A 141 22.63 -20.24 20.88
C PHE A 141 23.48 -21.49 20.61
N ASP A 142 24.78 -21.46 20.96
CA ASP A 142 25.66 -22.64 20.84
C ASP A 142 25.53 -23.60 22.04
N ASP A 143 24.90 -23.17 23.14
CA ASP A 143 24.69 -23.94 24.38
C ASP A 143 23.20 -23.95 24.83
N LEU A 144 22.28 -23.70 23.90
CA LEU A 144 20.85 -23.85 24.16
C LEU A 144 20.44 -25.32 24.11
N ALA A 145 19.63 -25.72 25.08
CA ALA A 145 19.00 -27.03 25.09
C ALA A 145 17.52 -26.90 25.49
N GLY A 146 16.67 -27.61 24.75
CA GLY A 146 15.30 -27.85 25.14
C GLY A 146 15.20 -28.81 26.32
N GLY A 147 13.97 -29.07 26.76
CA GLY A 147 13.68 -29.96 27.89
C GLY A 147 13.49 -29.24 29.22
N PHE A 148 12.88 -29.92 30.19
CA PHE A 148 12.51 -29.32 31.47
C PHE A 148 13.63 -29.48 32.51
N LEU A 149 14.14 -30.71 32.67
CA LEU A 149 15.17 -31.06 33.65
C LEU A 149 16.55 -31.22 33.02
N HIS A 150 17.40 -30.20 33.12
CA HIS A 150 18.80 -30.30 32.68
C HIS A 150 19.69 -30.93 33.77
N PRO A 151 20.69 -31.76 33.39
CA PRO A 151 21.04 -32.18 32.03
C PRO A 151 20.27 -33.43 31.52
N ALA A 152 19.41 -34.05 32.34
CA ALA A 152 18.80 -35.35 32.06
C ALA A 152 17.90 -35.39 30.81
N GLU A 153 17.21 -34.30 30.53
CA GLU A 153 16.28 -34.13 29.40
C GLU A 153 16.80 -33.12 28.36
N ALA A 154 18.08 -32.74 28.44
CA ALA A 154 18.64 -31.74 27.54
C ALA A 154 18.51 -32.20 26.09
N ASP A 155 17.79 -31.42 25.28
CA ASP A 155 17.69 -31.61 23.83
C ASP A 155 18.42 -30.46 23.12
N PRO A 156 19.70 -30.62 22.72
CA PRO A 156 20.49 -29.54 22.16
C PRO A 156 19.83 -28.90 20.93
N VAL A 157 19.83 -27.57 20.90
CA VAL A 157 19.36 -26.78 19.77
C VAL A 157 20.43 -26.78 18.68
N TRP A 158 20.01 -26.92 17.42
CA TRP A 158 20.90 -26.71 16.28
C TRP A 158 20.75 -25.27 15.76
N PRO A 159 21.76 -24.40 15.93
CA PRO A 159 21.58 -22.96 15.70
C PRO A 159 21.75 -22.53 14.25
N HIS A 160 22.18 -23.41 13.34
CA HIS A 160 22.57 -23.02 11.99
C HIS A 160 21.41 -22.86 10.99
N ASP A 161 20.21 -23.33 11.30
CA ASP A 161 19.03 -23.18 10.42
C ASP A 161 17.74 -22.99 11.23
N ILE A 162 17.54 -21.77 11.74
CA ILE A 162 16.35 -21.37 12.49
C ILE A 162 15.45 -20.49 11.60
N ASP A 163 14.18 -20.86 11.46
CA ASP A 163 13.13 -20.03 10.81
C ASP A 163 12.78 -18.83 11.68
N ARG A 164 12.50 -19.10 12.95
CA ARG A 164 12.02 -18.09 13.91
C ARG A 164 12.18 -18.58 15.35
N ILE A 165 12.19 -17.61 16.25
CA ILE A 165 12.06 -17.85 17.68
C ILE A 165 10.84 -17.12 18.21
N PHE A 166 10.16 -17.68 19.22
CA PHE A 166 9.13 -16.93 19.93
C PHE A 166 9.05 -17.27 21.42
N PHE A 167 8.81 -16.24 22.23
CA PHE A 167 8.54 -16.37 23.66
C PHE A 167 7.03 -16.52 23.88
N SER A 168 6.61 -17.60 24.54
CA SER A 168 5.21 -17.82 24.89
C SER A 168 4.77 -16.99 26.10
N LEU A 169 3.63 -16.32 25.96
CA LEU A 169 2.97 -15.54 27.00
C LEU A 169 1.56 -16.11 27.20
N ILE A 170 1.29 -16.63 28.39
CA ILE A 170 0.05 -17.36 28.67
C ILE A 170 -0.63 -16.84 29.95
N PRO A 171 -1.97 -16.94 30.04
CA PRO A 171 -2.75 -16.40 31.14
C PRO A 171 -2.51 -17.11 32.47
N PRO A 172 -2.81 -16.46 33.59
CA PRO A 172 -2.89 -17.12 34.88
C PRO A 172 -3.97 -18.21 34.82
N GLY A 173 -3.62 -19.42 35.25
CA GLY A 173 -4.53 -20.57 35.20
C GLY A 173 -4.57 -21.32 33.85
N TYR A 174 -3.58 -21.10 32.98
CA TYR A 174 -3.41 -21.91 31.77
C TYR A 174 -3.30 -23.40 32.09
N ASP A 175 -4.17 -24.19 31.46
CA ASP A 175 -4.19 -25.66 31.52
C ASP A 175 -4.33 -26.30 30.13
N GLY A 176 -4.28 -25.49 29.06
CA GLY A 176 -4.43 -25.93 27.67
C GLY A 176 -5.87 -26.28 27.26
N SER A 177 -6.86 -26.16 28.15
CA SER A 177 -8.27 -26.42 27.81
C SER A 177 -8.91 -25.22 27.11
N ASP A 178 -9.77 -25.50 26.12
CA ASP A 178 -10.58 -24.48 25.44
C ASP A 178 -11.79 -24.08 26.31
N THR A 179 -11.50 -23.46 27.46
CA THR A 179 -12.50 -22.98 28.42
C THR A 179 -12.25 -21.52 28.79
N LEU A 180 -13.32 -20.81 29.15
CA LEU A 180 -13.24 -19.41 29.56
C LEU A 180 -12.48 -19.25 30.87
N LEU A 181 -11.74 -18.15 30.98
CA LEU A 181 -11.24 -17.66 32.27
C LEU A 181 -12.43 -17.14 33.12
N PRO A 182 -12.35 -17.19 34.47
CA PRO A 182 -13.38 -16.64 35.33
C PRO A 182 -13.65 -15.15 35.11
N ALA A 183 -12.62 -14.41 34.68
CA ALA A 183 -12.68 -13.04 34.23
C ALA A 183 -11.55 -12.79 33.21
N PRO A 184 -11.68 -11.82 32.30
CA PRO A 184 -10.59 -11.44 31.42
C PRO A 184 -9.34 -11.06 32.22
N ALA A 185 -8.18 -11.56 31.82
CA ALA A 185 -6.91 -11.34 32.52
C ALA A 185 -5.99 -10.44 31.69
N SER A 186 -5.71 -9.24 32.19
CA SER A 186 -4.70 -8.36 31.61
C SER A 186 -3.31 -8.72 32.13
N ALA A 187 -2.34 -8.71 31.24
CA ALA A 187 -0.95 -9.00 31.58
C ALA A 187 0.01 -8.23 30.68
N TRP A 188 1.27 -8.18 31.08
CA TRP A 188 2.33 -7.58 30.27
C TRP A 188 3.67 -8.24 30.52
N VAL A 189 4.55 -8.12 29.52
CA VAL A 189 5.99 -8.38 29.64
C VAL A 189 6.76 -7.22 29.01
N GLU A 190 7.85 -6.84 29.64
CA GLU A 190 8.83 -5.89 29.13
C GLU A 190 10.18 -6.58 29.04
N LEU A 191 10.78 -6.51 27.84
CA LEU A 191 12.16 -6.90 27.62
C LEU A 191 12.96 -5.62 27.49
N SER A 192 13.84 -5.35 28.44
CA SER A 192 14.73 -4.19 28.41
C SER A 192 16.19 -4.63 28.25
N THR A 193 17.07 -3.66 27.95
CA THR A 193 18.50 -3.91 27.70
C THR A 193 18.78 -5.03 26.69
N ILE A 194 17.95 -5.16 25.66
CA ILE A 194 18.12 -6.17 24.61
C ILE A 194 19.45 -5.92 23.89
N ALA A 195 20.30 -6.94 23.90
CA ALA A 195 21.60 -6.95 23.24
C ALA A 195 21.89 -8.32 22.63
N CYS A 196 22.55 -8.32 21.48
CA CYS A 196 23.02 -9.52 20.81
C CYS A 196 24.49 -9.36 20.46
N ASP A 197 25.32 -10.30 20.88
CA ASP A 197 26.74 -10.37 20.54
C ASP A 197 27.04 -11.56 19.64
N GLY A 198 28.20 -11.56 18.99
CA GLY A 198 28.67 -12.65 18.14
C GLY A 198 28.62 -12.39 16.64
N PRO A 199 29.15 -13.31 15.81
CA PRO A 199 29.30 -13.13 14.36
C PRO A 199 27.98 -12.90 13.62
N GLY A 200 26.88 -13.54 14.05
CA GLY A 200 25.54 -13.36 13.47
C GLY A 200 24.69 -12.25 14.09
N SER A 201 25.26 -11.43 14.99
CA SER A 201 24.51 -10.40 15.73
C SER A 201 24.22 -9.12 14.94
N VAL A 202 24.78 -8.99 13.74
CA VAL A 202 24.58 -7.83 12.85
C VAL A 202 24.00 -8.35 11.55
N LEU A 203 22.90 -7.74 11.11
CA LEU A 203 22.22 -8.02 9.86
C LEU A 203 22.35 -6.82 8.92
N SER A 204 22.56 -7.07 7.63
CA SER A 204 22.33 -6.07 6.59
C SER A 204 20.83 -5.71 6.52
N ILE A 205 20.52 -4.44 6.29
CA ILE A 205 19.14 -3.96 6.10
C ILE A 205 19.09 -2.89 5.02
N GLY A 206 18.02 -2.89 4.21
CA GLY A 206 17.77 -1.83 3.25
C GLY A 206 17.61 -0.46 3.93
N ASP A 207 18.27 0.57 3.39
CA ASP A 207 18.28 1.94 3.93
C ASP A 207 17.81 2.97 2.90
N THR A 208 17.04 2.51 1.91
CA THR A 208 16.60 3.36 0.80
C THR A 208 15.70 4.49 1.32
N LEU A 209 16.00 5.73 0.89
CA LEU A 209 15.18 6.90 1.18
C LEU A 209 14.58 7.43 -0.11
N VAL A 210 13.28 7.29 -0.26
CA VAL A 210 12.50 7.90 -1.33
C VAL A 210 12.27 9.39 -0.98
N PRO A 211 12.58 10.33 -1.90
CA PRO A 211 12.31 11.75 -1.67
C PRO A 211 10.81 12.02 -1.42
N PRO A 212 10.46 13.02 -0.61
CA PRO A 212 9.08 13.43 -0.46
C PRO A 212 8.42 13.79 -1.80
N HIS A 213 7.24 13.24 -2.05
CA HIS A 213 6.56 13.30 -3.35
C HIS A 213 5.12 13.85 -3.26
N GLY A 214 4.74 14.43 -2.11
CA GLY A 214 3.46 15.13 -1.94
C GLY A 214 2.23 14.25 -1.75
N LEU A 215 2.36 12.91 -1.78
CA LEU A 215 1.29 12.01 -1.38
C LEU A 215 1.32 11.76 0.13
N SER A 216 0.14 11.65 0.72
CA SER A 216 -0.10 11.13 2.06
C SER A 216 -0.35 9.62 2.01
N ILE A 217 -0.42 8.98 3.18
CA ILE A 217 -0.59 7.52 3.27
C ILE A 217 -1.76 7.17 4.17
N ALA A 218 -2.45 6.09 3.83
CA ALA A 218 -3.43 5.47 4.70
C ALA A 218 -2.94 4.09 5.19
N THR A 219 -3.10 3.83 6.49
CA THR A 219 -2.60 2.63 7.19
C THR A 219 -3.75 1.84 7.81
N ALA A 220 -3.61 0.52 7.98
CA ALA A 220 -4.66 -0.33 8.56
C ALA A 220 -4.16 -1.03 9.83
N TYR A 221 -4.78 -0.74 10.98
CA TYR A 221 -4.41 -1.38 12.24
C TYR A 221 -4.70 -2.89 12.25
N ASP A 222 -5.80 -3.33 11.63
CA ASP A 222 -6.16 -4.75 11.58
C ASP A 222 -5.13 -5.60 10.80
N ASP A 223 -4.34 -5.00 9.93
CA ASP A 223 -3.25 -5.65 9.18
C ASP A 223 -1.87 -5.41 9.81
N SER A 224 -1.81 -4.65 10.91
CA SER A 224 -0.54 -4.15 11.48
C SER A 224 -0.46 -4.23 13.00
N TYR A 225 -1.51 -4.69 13.69
CA TYR A 225 -1.57 -4.82 15.15
C TYR A 225 -0.41 -5.65 15.72
N ASN A 226 0.09 -6.58 14.92
CA ASN A 226 1.16 -7.50 15.25
C ASN A 226 2.54 -6.84 15.25
N GLN A 227 2.71 -5.66 14.66
CA GLN A 227 3.99 -4.98 14.48
C GLN A 227 4.16 -3.83 15.48
N THR A 228 5.41 -3.40 15.71
CA THR A 228 5.63 -2.18 16.49
C THR A 228 5.25 -0.92 15.69
N PRO A 229 4.70 0.12 16.33
CA PRO A 229 4.48 1.41 15.67
C PRO A 229 5.74 2.02 15.05
N ALA A 230 6.90 1.80 15.67
CA ALA A 230 8.18 2.29 15.18
C ALA A 230 8.55 1.70 13.81
N ARG A 231 8.24 0.42 13.58
CA ARG A 231 8.47 -0.27 12.30
C ARG A 231 7.61 0.32 11.18
N LEU A 232 6.30 0.47 11.43
CA LEU A 232 5.39 1.09 10.46
C LEU A 232 5.82 2.50 10.06
N LEU A 233 6.09 3.34 11.06
CA LEU A 233 6.44 4.74 10.81
C LEU A 233 7.80 4.89 10.12
N HIS A 234 8.73 3.97 10.38
CA HIS A 234 9.99 3.91 9.63
C HIS A 234 9.72 3.71 8.13
N THR A 235 8.87 2.74 7.77
CA THR A 235 8.46 2.51 6.37
C THR A 235 7.78 3.72 5.75
N VAL A 236 6.79 4.30 6.44
CA VAL A 236 6.07 5.50 5.96
C VAL A 236 7.05 6.64 5.66
N GLN A 237 7.99 6.91 6.56
CA GLN A 237 8.96 8.00 6.37
C GLN A 237 9.95 7.71 5.25
N ARG A 238 10.45 6.47 5.16
CA ARG A 238 11.45 6.05 4.17
C ARG A 238 10.91 6.00 2.76
N LEU A 239 9.63 5.68 2.59
CA LEU A 239 8.96 5.67 1.29
C LEU A 239 8.50 7.06 0.83
N GLY A 240 8.87 8.14 1.52
CA GLY A 240 8.66 9.51 1.04
C GLY A 240 7.34 10.17 1.45
N TYR A 241 6.41 9.43 2.06
CA TYR A 241 5.15 10.00 2.55
C TYR A 241 5.36 11.06 3.63
N ARG A 242 4.70 12.22 3.49
CA ARG A 242 4.76 13.34 4.44
C ARG A 242 3.35 13.91 4.65
N GLY A 243 3.19 14.78 5.65
CA GLY A 243 1.90 15.40 5.93
C GLY A 243 1.02 14.50 6.78
N SER A 244 -0.07 14.01 6.22
CA SER A 244 -1.06 13.27 7.00
C SER A 244 -0.93 11.76 6.88
N ILE A 245 -1.24 11.07 7.97
CA ILE A 245 -1.52 9.64 7.98
C ILE A 245 -3.02 9.50 8.23
N ASN A 246 -3.73 8.90 7.27
CA ASN A 246 -5.10 8.44 7.50
C ASN A 246 -5.07 7.05 8.12
N HIS A 247 -5.18 7.00 9.45
CA HIS A 247 -5.02 5.76 10.21
C HIS A 247 -6.36 5.09 10.46
N TYR A 248 -6.66 4.04 9.69
CA TYR A 248 -7.81 3.19 9.93
C TYR A 248 -7.55 2.32 11.17
N VAL A 249 -8.36 2.52 12.21
CA VAL A 249 -8.22 1.83 13.50
C VAL A 249 -8.72 0.38 13.48
N GLY A 250 -9.21 -0.08 12.33
CA GLY A 250 -9.71 -1.43 12.13
C GLY A 250 -11.09 -1.66 12.72
N MET A 251 -11.51 -2.92 12.71
CA MET A 251 -12.82 -3.41 13.09
C MET A 251 -12.76 -4.66 14.00
N SER A 252 -11.57 -5.25 14.18
CA SER A 252 -11.43 -6.56 14.86
C SER A 252 -10.52 -6.59 16.09
N HIS A 253 -9.64 -5.60 16.31
CA HIS A 253 -8.62 -5.71 17.38
C HIS A 253 -8.73 -4.67 18.52
N TYR A 254 -9.68 -3.73 18.46
CA TYR A 254 -9.72 -2.62 19.42
C TYR A 254 -10.64 -2.84 20.63
N PHE A 255 -11.65 -3.70 20.50
CA PHE A 255 -12.76 -3.74 21.44
C PHE A 255 -12.46 -4.54 22.71
N ARG A 256 -13.24 -4.24 23.75
CA ARG A 256 -13.37 -5.08 24.94
C ARG A 256 -14.53 -6.04 24.73
N LEU A 257 -14.44 -7.21 25.35
CA LEU A 257 -15.47 -8.23 25.25
C LEU A 257 -16.10 -8.54 26.60
N GLU A 258 -17.41 -8.78 26.60
CA GLU A 258 -18.14 -9.37 27.71
C GLU A 258 -18.71 -10.74 27.34
N PRO A 259 -18.70 -11.71 28.27
CA PRO A 259 -19.18 -13.05 28.00
C PRO A 259 -20.71 -13.11 28.03
N LEU A 260 -21.30 -13.88 27.10
CA LEU A 260 -22.69 -14.30 27.15
C LEU A 260 -22.79 -15.76 26.70
N GLY A 261 -23.06 -16.66 27.65
CA GLY A 261 -22.99 -18.09 27.39
C GLY A 261 -21.55 -18.53 27.10
N ASN A 262 -21.32 -19.13 25.93
CA ASN A 262 -19.98 -19.53 25.48
C ASN A 262 -19.34 -18.50 24.51
N ASP A 263 -20.07 -17.43 24.19
CA ASP A 263 -19.66 -16.42 23.22
C ASP A 263 -19.22 -15.13 23.92
N HIS A 264 -18.61 -14.24 23.14
CA HIS A 264 -18.15 -12.93 23.58
C HIS A 264 -18.67 -11.84 22.65
N TYR A 265 -19.11 -10.73 23.23
CA TYR A 265 -19.64 -9.60 22.47
C TYR A 265 -18.99 -8.30 22.92
N VAL A 266 -18.95 -7.32 22.01
CA VAL A 266 -18.35 -6.01 22.30
C VAL A 266 -19.03 -5.32 23.47
N SER A 267 -18.22 -4.70 24.34
CA SER A 267 -18.69 -4.05 25.56
C SER A 267 -17.97 -2.72 25.80
N LEU A 268 -18.67 -1.79 26.45
CA LEU A 268 -18.09 -0.57 27.01
C LEU A 268 -17.73 -0.70 28.50
N THR A 269 -17.96 -1.87 29.09
CA THR A 269 -17.66 -2.13 30.49
C THR A 269 -16.16 -2.05 30.73
N GLY A 270 -15.74 -1.07 31.54
CA GLY A 270 -14.32 -0.81 31.83
C GLY A 270 -13.58 0.02 30.78
N GLY A 271 -14.29 0.63 29.81
CA GLY A 271 -13.73 1.51 28.79
C GLY A 271 -14.18 1.14 27.37
N ALA A 272 -13.86 1.97 26.38
CA ALA A 272 -14.20 1.69 24.98
C ALA A 272 -13.20 0.77 24.27
N LEU A 273 -11.92 0.83 24.66
CA LEU A 273 -10.82 0.10 24.01
C LEU A 273 -10.21 -0.93 24.96
N ASN A 274 -9.70 -2.03 24.43
CA ASN A 274 -8.85 -2.94 25.19
C ASN A 274 -7.45 -2.32 25.43
N ALA A 275 -6.78 -2.80 26.48
CA ALA A 275 -5.50 -2.22 26.92
C ALA A 275 -4.39 -2.35 25.87
N PRO A 276 -4.20 -3.52 25.21
CA PRO A 276 -3.22 -3.64 24.13
C PRO A 276 -3.40 -2.63 22.99
N CYS A 277 -4.64 -2.51 22.48
CA CYS A 277 -4.96 -1.54 21.44
C CYS A 277 -4.66 -0.09 21.89
N ALA A 278 -5.07 0.28 23.10
CA ALA A 278 -4.83 1.62 23.63
C ALA A 278 -3.33 1.93 23.76
N ALA A 279 -2.52 0.97 24.23
CA ALA A 279 -1.07 1.12 24.36
C ALA A 279 -0.39 1.29 23.00
N TRP A 280 -0.77 0.47 22.02
CA TRP A 280 -0.24 0.55 20.65
C TRP A 280 -0.54 1.91 20.01
N HIS A 281 -1.79 2.38 20.09
CA HIS A 281 -2.19 3.64 19.47
C HIS A 281 -1.58 4.86 20.18
N ALA A 282 -1.36 4.78 21.50
CA ALA A 282 -0.64 5.82 22.23
C ALA A 282 0.83 5.94 21.76
N ASP A 283 1.52 4.81 21.60
CA ASP A 283 2.89 4.76 21.07
C ASP A 283 2.94 5.23 19.60
N PHE A 284 2.03 4.76 18.75
CA PHE A 284 1.89 5.19 17.36
C PHE A 284 1.66 6.69 17.24
N SER A 285 0.69 7.23 18.00
CA SER A 285 0.37 8.66 17.95
C SER A 285 1.54 9.52 18.41
N ALA A 286 2.23 9.14 19.49
CA ALA A 286 3.39 9.85 20.01
C ALA A 286 4.56 9.86 19.02
N LYS A 287 4.88 8.71 18.41
CA LYS A 287 5.96 8.63 17.42
C LYS A 287 5.60 9.32 16.11
N ALA A 288 4.36 9.19 15.63
CA ALA A 288 3.90 9.92 14.45
C ALA A 288 4.02 11.44 14.68
N LYS A 289 3.67 11.93 15.88
CA LYS A 289 3.84 13.35 16.22
C LYS A 289 5.30 13.76 16.25
N ALA A 290 6.18 12.93 16.82
CA ALA A 290 7.62 13.20 16.87
C ALA A 290 8.26 13.25 15.47
N LEU A 291 7.67 12.59 14.48
CA LEU A 291 8.06 12.62 13.07
C LEU A 291 7.33 13.69 12.25
N ASP A 292 6.60 14.60 12.91
CA ASP A 292 5.86 15.71 12.29
C ASP A 292 4.72 15.29 11.34
N TYR A 293 4.11 14.12 11.58
CA TYR A 293 2.88 13.73 10.90
C TYR A 293 1.65 14.32 11.58
N ASN A 294 0.64 14.62 10.78
CA ASN A 294 -0.73 14.84 11.25
C ASN A 294 -1.49 13.52 11.21
N LEU A 295 -2.27 13.23 12.25
CA LEU A 295 -3.04 12.00 12.32
C LEU A 295 -4.52 12.26 12.04
N ILE A 296 -5.09 11.55 11.06
CA ILE A 296 -6.54 11.40 10.90
C ILE A 296 -6.90 10.04 11.48
N VAL A 297 -7.74 10.04 12.53
CA VAL A 297 -8.29 8.80 13.10
C VAL A 297 -9.49 8.39 12.26
N SER A 298 -9.41 7.25 11.57
CA SER A 298 -10.50 6.70 10.75
C SER A 298 -11.16 5.51 11.44
N LEU A 299 -12.47 5.60 11.65
CA LEU A 299 -13.30 4.54 12.23
C LEU A 299 -14.48 4.24 11.30
N SER A 300 -14.65 2.96 10.94
CA SER A 300 -15.74 2.50 10.09
C SER A 300 -17.01 2.15 10.88
N TYR A 301 -18.12 1.97 10.18
CA TYR A 301 -19.35 1.35 10.71
C TYR A 301 -19.25 -0.19 10.74
N GLU A 302 -18.10 -0.74 10.35
CA GLU A 302 -17.81 -2.16 10.28
C GLU A 302 -17.34 -2.68 11.65
N LEU A 303 -17.75 -3.91 11.98
CA LEU A 303 -17.34 -4.60 13.19
C LEU A 303 -17.18 -6.09 12.93
N PHE A 304 -16.25 -6.74 13.63
CA PHE A 304 -16.05 -8.18 13.48
C PHE A 304 -17.31 -8.98 13.84
N ASP A 305 -17.80 -9.79 12.90
CA ASP A 305 -19.16 -10.37 12.96
C ASP A 305 -19.36 -11.28 14.18
N ALA A 306 -18.31 -12.02 14.55
CA ALA A 306 -18.33 -12.97 15.65
C ALA A 306 -18.51 -12.31 17.03
N HIS A 307 -18.16 -11.03 17.16
CA HIS A 307 -18.28 -10.27 18.42
C HIS A 307 -19.34 -9.17 18.36
N CYS A 308 -20.06 -9.08 17.24
CA CYS A 308 -21.13 -8.12 17.05
C CYS A 308 -22.46 -8.66 17.58
N TRP A 309 -23.17 -7.85 18.38
CA TRP A 309 -24.51 -8.16 18.85
C TRP A 309 -25.48 -8.35 17.67
N SER A 310 -26.30 -9.41 17.72
CA SER A 310 -27.13 -9.81 16.59
C SER A 310 -28.17 -8.76 16.19
N ASP A 311 -28.69 -7.98 17.13
CA ASP A 311 -29.64 -6.88 16.90
C ASP A 311 -28.97 -5.60 16.38
N TRP A 312 -27.64 -5.49 16.43
CA TRP A 312 -26.90 -4.34 15.89
C TRP A 312 -26.64 -4.46 14.39
N LYS A 313 -26.67 -5.68 13.84
CA LYS A 313 -26.34 -5.97 12.43
C LYS A 313 -27.41 -5.40 11.50
N GLN A 314 -26.98 -4.75 10.42
CA GLN A 314 -27.85 -4.46 9.28
C GLN A 314 -28.40 -5.76 8.66
N ARG A 315 -29.63 -5.74 8.14
CA ARG A 315 -30.29 -6.94 7.58
C ARG A 315 -31.04 -6.70 6.29
N ALA A 316 -30.97 -7.65 5.37
CA ALA A 316 -31.81 -7.71 4.18
C ALA A 316 -33.26 -8.07 4.53
N TRP A 317 -34.18 -7.91 3.57
CA TRP A 317 -35.62 -8.15 3.77
C TRP A 317 -35.95 -9.54 4.35
N ASN A 318 -35.22 -10.57 3.92
CA ASN A 318 -35.40 -11.96 4.36
C ASN A 318 -34.68 -12.28 5.68
N GLY A 319 -33.98 -11.32 6.29
CA GLY A 319 -33.29 -11.46 7.57
C GLY A 319 -31.79 -11.75 7.47
N ASP A 320 -31.24 -11.97 6.27
CA ASP A 320 -29.81 -12.18 6.06
C ASP A 320 -29.02 -10.98 6.62
N ALA A 321 -27.93 -11.25 7.33
CA ALA A 321 -27.06 -10.22 7.88
C ALA A 321 -26.17 -9.60 6.79
N ALA A 322 -25.85 -8.32 6.94
CA ALA A 322 -24.88 -7.61 6.11
C ALA A 322 -23.45 -8.09 6.42
N GLN A 323 -23.07 -9.26 5.93
CA GLN A 323 -21.72 -9.79 6.04
C GLN A 323 -20.88 -9.40 4.83
N THR A 324 -19.64 -8.97 5.06
CA THR A 324 -18.66 -8.70 3.99
C THR A 324 -18.07 -9.98 3.43
N GLY A 325 -17.28 -9.85 2.35
CA GLY A 325 -16.64 -10.98 1.67
C GLY A 325 -15.41 -11.55 2.39
N TRP A 326 -15.00 -10.99 3.52
CA TRP A 326 -13.81 -11.44 4.26
C TRP A 326 -14.05 -12.75 5.03
N SER A 327 -12.97 -13.46 5.37
CA SER A 327 -13.02 -14.70 6.14
C SER A 327 -12.05 -14.67 7.33
N PRO A 328 -12.55 -14.75 8.58
CA PRO A 328 -13.95 -14.68 8.98
C PRO A 328 -14.58 -13.31 8.66
N PRO A 329 -15.90 -13.21 8.47
CA PRO A 329 -16.54 -12.01 7.97
C PRO A 329 -16.63 -10.90 9.01
N SER A 330 -16.80 -9.69 8.51
CA SER A 330 -17.30 -8.56 9.27
C SER A 330 -18.79 -8.38 9.11
N THR A 331 -19.36 -7.40 9.82
CA THR A 331 -20.70 -6.91 9.58
C THR A 331 -20.82 -5.40 9.76
N LEU A 332 -21.79 -4.79 9.08
CA LEU A 332 -22.07 -3.38 9.18
C LEU A 332 -23.10 -3.11 10.28
N LEU A 333 -22.77 -2.16 11.16
CA LEU A 333 -23.63 -1.70 12.24
C LEU A 333 -24.79 -0.87 11.69
N SER A 334 -25.99 -1.09 12.24
CA SER A 334 -27.20 -0.39 11.81
C SER A 334 -27.20 1.08 12.26
N PRO A 335 -27.26 2.05 11.33
CA PRO A 335 -27.44 3.48 11.65
C PRO A 335 -28.67 3.77 12.51
N ALA A 336 -29.66 2.88 12.51
CA ALA A 336 -30.90 3.01 13.26
C ALA A 336 -30.79 2.57 14.72
N HIS A 337 -29.77 1.77 15.05
CA HIS A 337 -29.68 1.11 16.34
C HIS A 337 -28.91 1.97 17.34
N SER A 338 -29.60 2.48 18.37
CA SER A 338 -29.02 3.41 19.35
C SER A 338 -27.86 2.81 20.14
N GLY A 339 -27.92 1.53 20.49
CA GLY A 339 -26.82 0.80 21.17
C GLY A 339 -25.54 0.78 20.33
N ALA A 340 -25.60 0.24 19.11
CA ALA A 340 -24.51 0.23 18.14
C ALA A 340 -23.91 1.62 17.89
N MET A 341 -24.74 2.64 17.68
CA MET A 341 -24.25 4.00 17.42
C MET A 341 -23.65 4.66 18.65
N SER A 342 -24.19 4.41 19.86
CA SER A 342 -23.58 4.88 21.11
C SER A 342 -22.22 4.21 21.37
N TYR A 343 -22.09 2.94 20.99
CA TYR A 343 -20.83 2.22 21.04
C TYR A 343 -19.78 2.85 20.10
N LEU A 344 -20.11 3.07 18.83
CA LEU A 344 -19.20 3.74 17.88
C LEU A 344 -18.78 5.14 18.36
N GLN A 345 -19.71 5.91 18.93
CA GLN A 345 -19.42 7.22 19.51
C GLN A 345 -18.39 7.15 20.64
N ALA A 346 -18.50 6.16 21.54
CA ALA A 346 -17.54 5.97 22.61
C ALA A 346 -16.15 5.57 22.09
N VAL A 347 -16.11 4.69 21.08
CA VAL A 347 -14.86 4.25 20.42
C VAL A 347 -14.17 5.42 19.70
N ALA A 348 -14.92 6.20 18.92
CA ALA A 348 -14.40 7.38 18.22
C ALA A 348 -13.79 8.40 19.20
N ARG A 349 -14.50 8.71 20.28
CA ARG A 349 -14.01 9.62 21.33
C ARG A 349 -12.72 9.11 21.97
N ALA A 350 -12.63 7.81 22.26
CA ALA A 350 -11.44 7.21 22.85
C ALA A 350 -10.21 7.31 21.95
N PHE A 351 -10.34 6.99 20.66
CA PHE A 351 -9.21 7.09 19.72
C PHE A 351 -8.77 8.54 19.46
N VAL A 352 -9.71 9.46 19.28
CA VAL A 352 -9.37 10.88 19.09
C VAL A 352 -8.70 11.43 20.36
N GLN A 353 -9.17 11.04 21.55
CA GLN A 353 -8.51 11.42 22.81
C GLN A 353 -7.06 10.90 22.88
N ILE A 354 -6.76 9.69 22.40
CA ILE A 354 -5.38 9.17 22.32
C ILE A 354 -4.52 10.08 21.43
N ALA A 355 -4.98 10.41 20.22
CA ALA A 355 -4.26 11.28 19.30
C ALA A 355 -4.02 12.68 19.89
N VAL A 356 -5.06 13.29 20.49
CA VAL A 356 -4.97 14.60 21.15
C VAL A 356 -4.01 14.57 22.34
N SER A 357 -4.01 13.50 23.13
CA SER A 357 -3.08 13.33 24.26
C SER A 357 -1.62 13.27 23.83
N ALA A 358 -1.36 12.78 22.61
CA ALA A 358 -0.04 12.80 21.98
C ALA A 358 0.32 14.15 21.32
N GLY A 359 -0.58 15.14 21.35
CA GLY A 359 -0.35 16.49 20.81
C GLY A 359 -0.78 16.70 19.36
N HIS A 360 -1.60 15.80 18.79
CA HIS A 360 -2.22 16.02 17.47
C HIS A 360 -3.40 16.98 17.55
N ALA A 361 -3.62 17.72 16.46
CA ALA A 361 -4.91 18.37 16.25
C ALA A 361 -5.98 17.29 16.03
N PRO A 362 -7.19 17.42 16.61
CA PRO A 362 -8.24 16.43 16.44
C PRO A 362 -8.73 16.41 14.99
N ARG A 363 -8.53 15.28 14.31
CA ARG A 363 -9.06 15.00 12.96
C ARG A 363 -9.69 13.62 12.97
N PHE A 364 -10.97 13.53 12.59
CA PHE A 364 -11.73 12.29 12.69
C PHE A 364 -12.48 12.01 11.38
N GLN A 365 -12.16 10.88 10.77
CA GLN A 365 -12.85 10.36 9.60
C GLN A 365 -13.92 9.35 10.04
N ILE A 366 -15.13 9.54 9.52
CA ILE A 366 -16.18 8.52 9.52
C ILE A 366 -16.02 7.67 8.27
N GLY A 367 -15.57 6.44 8.47
CA GLY A 367 -15.38 5.42 7.43
C GLY A 367 -16.65 4.58 7.22
N GLU A 368 -16.78 4.05 6.01
CA GLU A 368 -17.82 3.11 5.61
C GLU A 368 -19.27 3.35 6.09
N PRO A 369 -19.79 4.59 6.13
CA PRO A 369 -21.09 4.84 6.71
C PRO A 369 -22.16 4.62 5.64
N TRP A 370 -22.43 3.38 5.23
CA TRP A 370 -23.47 3.10 4.23
C TRP A 370 -24.36 1.91 4.60
N TRP A 371 -25.53 1.86 3.95
CA TRP A 371 -26.36 0.67 3.96
C TRP A 371 -25.73 -0.39 3.06
N TRP A 372 -25.45 -1.56 3.63
CA TRP A 372 -24.85 -2.67 2.89
C TRP A 372 -25.78 -3.13 1.77
N ILE A 373 -25.18 -3.43 0.62
CA ILE A 373 -25.87 -4.01 -0.52
C ILE A 373 -25.33 -5.42 -0.72
N MET A 374 -26.21 -6.41 -0.59
CA MET A 374 -25.86 -7.81 -0.83
C MET A 374 -25.37 -8.00 -2.28
N PRO A 375 -24.58 -9.05 -2.58
CA PRO A 375 -24.09 -9.29 -3.95
C PRO A 375 -25.19 -9.37 -5.02
N ASP A 376 -26.42 -9.74 -4.65
CA ASP A 376 -27.60 -9.79 -5.52
C ASP A 376 -28.39 -8.47 -5.62
N GLY A 377 -27.90 -7.41 -4.97
CA GLY A 377 -28.49 -6.07 -4.99
C GLY A 377 -29.57 -5.83 -3.93
N ARG A 378 -29.84 -6.76 -3.02
CA ARG A 378 -30.75 -6.48 -1.88
C ARG A 378 -30.12 -5.49 -0.90
N PRO A 379 -30.83 -4.41 -0.50
CA PRO A 379 -30.31 -3.49 0.51
C PRO A 379 -30.57 -4.00 1.94
N CYS A 380 -29.62 -3.79 2.85
CA CYS A 380 -29.68 -4.23 4.24
C CYS A 380 -30.27 -3.17 5.21
N LEU A 381 -31.44 -2.62 4.87
CA LEU A 381 -32.14 -1.59 5.64
C LEU A 381 -33.37 -2.12 6.40
N TYR A 382 -33.39 -3.42 6.74
CA TYR A 382 -34.56 -4.13 7.27
C TYR A 382 -34.33 -4.85 8.61
N ASP A 383 -33.29 -4.45 9.35
CA ASP A 383 -33.16 -4.84 10.76
C ASP A 383 -34.32 -4.26 11.61
N ALA A 384 -34.45 -4.73 12.86
CA ALA A 384 -35.58 -4.35 13.71
C ALA A 384 -35.62 -2.85 14.01
N ALA A 385 -34.46 -2.23 14.26
CA ALA A 385 -34.35 -0.80 14.54
C ALA A 385 -34.63 0.02 13.29
N ALA A 386 -34.10 -0.38 12.14
CA ALA A 386 -34.36 0.27 10.85
C ALA A 386 -35.83 0.17 10.47
N LYS A 387 -36.48 -1.00 10.61
CA LYS A 387 -37.93 -1.14 10.38
C LYS A 387 -38.73 -0.19 11.25
N ALA A 388 -38.42 -0.09 12.55
CA ALA A 388 -39.10 0.82 13.46
C ALA A 388 -38.92 2.29 13.04
N ALA A 389 -37.71 2.70 12.66
CA ALA A 389 -37.40 4.05 12.22
C ALA A 389 -38.02 4.40 10.84
N LEU A 390 -38.18 3.41 9.96
CA LEU A 390 -38.65 3.57 8.58
C LEU A 390 -40.15 3.27 8.42
N GLY A 391 -40.95 3.57 9.45
CA GLY A 391 -42.41 3.48 9.40
C GLY A 391 -43.01 2.14 9.82
N GLY A 392 -42.24 1.27 10.48
CA GLY A 392 -42.66 -0.01 11.07
C GLY A 392 -42.80 -1.16 10.05
N SER A 393 -43.35 -0.88 8.87
CA SER A 393 -43.54 -1.85 7.79
C SER A 393 -43.06 -1.27 6.45
N PRO A 394 -41.74 -1.06 6.29
CA PRO A 394 -41.19 -0.50 5.06
C PRO A 394 -41.53 -1.38 3.84
N VAL A 395 -41.69 -0.74 2.67
CA VAL A 395 -41.91 -1.47 1.41
C VAL A 395 -40.68 -2.29 1.04
N ASN A 396 -40.86 -3.49 0.50
CA ASN A 396 -39.74 -4.32 0.05
C ASN A 396 -39.09 -3.73 -1.22
N ILE A 397 -37.76 -3.70 -1.23
CA ILE A 397 -36.91 -3.45 -2.40
C ILE A 397 -36.19 -4.78 -2.70
N PRO A 398 -36.67 -5.58 -3.68
CA PRO A 398 -36.04 -6.85 -4.03
C PRO A 398 -34.62 -6.69 -4.55
N THR A 399 -34.33 -5.57 -5.22
CA THR A 399 -32.98 -5.18 -5.64
C THR A 399 -32.93 -3.67 -5.89
N VAL A 400 -31.83 -3.03 -5.51
CA VAL A 400 -31.57 -1.62 -5.85
C VAL A 400 -31.02 -1.47 -7.28
N ARG A 401 -30.56 -2.56 -7.90
CA ARG A 401 -30.06 -2.59 -9.28
C ARG A 401 -31.20 -2.53 -10.30
N SER A 402 -31.94 -1.43 -10.28
CA SER A 402 -33.13 -1.22 -11.11
C SER A 402 -33.33 0.26 -11.43
N ALA A 403 -33.63 0.56 -12.69
CA ALA A 403 -34.00 1.91 -13.14
C ALA A 403 -35.49 2.25 -12.85
N SER A 404 -36.30 1.29 -12.39
CA SER A 404 -37.76 1.39 -12.32
C SER A 404 -38.33 1.21 -10.90
N LEU A 405 -37.58 1.60 -9.86
CA LEU A 405 -38.10 1.61 -8.49
C LEU A 405 -39.38 2.47 -8.37
N SER A 406 -40.36 1.98 -7.64
CA SER A 406 -41.63 2.68 -7.40
C SER A 406 -41.43 3.94 -6.53
N PRO A 407 -42.37 4.91 -6.55
CA PRO A 407 -42.29 6.10 -5.69
C PRO A 407 -42.14 5.77 -4.20
N GLY A 408 -42.80 4.71 -3.72
CA GLY A 408 -42.69 4.27 -2.33
C GLY A 408 -41.29 3.73 -1.99
N GLN A 409 -40.68 2.98 -2.91
CA GLN A 409 -39.30 2.48 -2.74
C GLN A 409 -38.27 3.61 -2.78
N LYS A 410 -38.44 4.59 -3.67
CA LYS A 410 -37.57 5.79 -3.69
C LYS A 410 -37.69 6.58 -2.39
N SER A 411 -38.92 6.76 -1.88
CA SER A 411 -39.16 7.43 -0.60
C SER A 411 -38.53 6.69 0.59
N LEU A 412 -38.54 5.35 0.56
CA LEU A 412 -37.84 4.53 1.55
C LEU A 412 -36.32 4.77 1.52
N LEU A 413 -35.71 4.82 0.33
CA LEU A 413 -34.29 5.12 0.20
C LEU A 413 -33.95 6.55 0.67
N ASP A 414 -34.81 7.54 0.38
CA ASP A 414 -34.64 8.91 0.90
C ASP A 414 -34.69 8.94 2.44
N ALA A 415 -35.62 8.20 3.06
CA ALA A 415 -35.73 8.09 4.51
C ALA A 415 -34.52 7.36 5.14
N ALA A 416 -34.04 6.29 4.49
CA ALA A 416 -32.82 5.58 4.91
C ALA A 416 -31.58 6.48 4.82
N GLY A 417 -31.51 7.35 3.80
CA GLY A 417 -30.46 8.35 3.65
C GLY A 417 -30.52 9.45 4.71
N ALA A 418 -31.71 9.92 5.08
CA ALA A 418 -31.89 10.87 6.18
C ALA A 418 -31.43 10.27 7.51
N LEU A 419 -31.73 8.98 7.76
CA LEU A 419 -31.30 8.26 8.94
C LEU A 419 -29.77 8.12 9.02
N LEU A 420 -29.14 7.81 7.88
CA LEU A 420 -27.69 7.71 7.77
C LEU A 420 -26.99 9.06 7.96
N ALA A 421 -27.53 10.14 7.37
CA ALA A 421 -27.03 11.49 7.59
C ALA A 421 -27.13 11.92 9.07
N ALA A 422 -28.23 11.56 9.75
CA ALA A 422 -28.39 11.84 11.17
C ALA A 422 -27.40 11.06 12.04
N SER A 423 -27.16 9.77 11.75
CA SER A 423 -26.23 8.94 12.54
C SER A 423 -24.78 9.42 12.41
N THR A 424 -24.35 9.74 11.18
CA THR A 424 -23.00 10.26 10.90
C THR A 424 -22.79 11.64 11.54
N ALA A 425 -23.78 12.54 11.47
CA ALA A 425 -23.74 13.82 12.16
C ALA A 425 -23.66 13.66 13.69
N ALA A 426 -24.39 12.71 14.27
CA ALA A 426 -24.34 12.41 15.70
C ALA A 426 -22.96 11.85 16.12
N LEU A 427 -22.35 11.00 15.29
CA LEU A 427 -21.01 10.46 15.52
C LEU A 427 -19.94 11.57 15.52
N ALA A 428 -19.94 12.43 14.51
CA ALA A 428 -19.08 13.62 14.47
C ALA A 428 -19.35 14.56 15.65
N GLY A 429 -20.63 14.76 16.01
CA GLY A 429 -21.04 15.57 17.15
C GLY A 429 -20.51 15.04 18.49
N ALA A 430 -20.45 13.71 18.66
CA ALA A 430 -19.93 13.10 19.88
C ALA A 430 -18.42 13.37 20.06
N VAL A 431 -17.64 13.35 18.99
CA VAL A 431 -16.21 13.73 19.02
C VAL A 431 -16.06 15.23 19.25
N LYS A 432 -16.84 16.07 18.55
CA LYS A 432 -16.82 17.53 18.72
C LYS A 432 -17.24 17.99 20.12
N ALA A 433 -18.06 17.20 20.83
CA ALA A 433 -18.43 17.49 22.21
C ALA A 433 -17.22 17.47 23.17
N ASP A 434 -16.24 16.58 22.92
CA ASP A 434 -14.98 16.52 23.68
C ASP A 434 -13.90 17.44 23.09
N HIS A 435 -13.95 17.64 21.77
CA HIS A 435 -12.94 18.36 21.01
C HIS A 435 -13.60 19.32 20.01
N ALA A 436 -14.03 20.49 20.49
CA ALA A 436 -14.80 21.46 19.68
C ALA A 436 -14.13 21.90 18.37
N GLY A 437 -12.79 21.86 18.30
CA GLY A 437 -11.99 22.17 17.11
C GLY A 437 -11.72 20.97 16.20
N CYS A 438 -12.39 19.83 16.39
CA CYS A 438 -12.18 18.64 15.56
C CYS A 438 -12.54 18.90 14.10
N GLU A 439 -11.58 18.69 13.20
CA GLU A 439 -11.87 18.57 11.78
C GLU A 439 -12.56 17.23 11.53
N THR A 440 -13.73 17.27 10.92
CA THR A 440 -14.55 16.08 10.65
C THR A 440 -14.52 15.75 9.17
N LEU A 441 -14.20 14.50 8.86
CA LEU A 441 -14.06 14.00 7.51
C LEU A 441 -15.04 12.85 7.28
N LEU A 442 -15.56 12.74 6.07
CA LEU A 442 -16.52 11.70 5.71
C LEU A 442 -16.03 10.96 4.46
N LEU A 443 -15.90 9.63 4.57
CA LEU A 443 -15.55 8.77 3.43
C LEU A 443 -16.78 8.40 2.62
N ALA A 444 -16.68 8.54 1.30
CA ALA A 444 -17.67 8.06 0.33
C ALA A 444 -17.02 7.14 -0.70
N PHE A 445 -17.35 5.84 -0.60
CA PHE A 445 -16.95 4.84 -1.58
C PHE A 445 -17.88 4.87 -2.79
N LEU A 446 -17.43 5.56 -3.86
CA LEU A 446 -18.25 5.83 -5.04
C LEU A 446 -18.69 4.56 -5.80
N PRO A 447 -17.87 3.48 -5.92
CA PRO A 447 -18.24 2.29 -6.67
C PRO A 447 -19.53 1.65 -6.20
N THR A 448 -19.74 1.59 -4.89
CA THR A 448 -21.00 1.10 -4.32
C THR A 448 -22.07 2.20 -4.28
N ASN A 449 -21.72 3.41 -3.85
CA ASN A 449 -22.71 4.46 -3.58
C ASN A 449 -23.34 5.05 -4.85
N LEU A 450 -22.63 4.96 -5.97
CA LEU A 450 -22.99 5.46 -7.29
C LEU A 450 -22.94 4.37 -8.37
N ASP A 451 -23.12 3.10 -8.00
CA ASP A 451 -23.24 1.97 -8.94
C ASP A 451 -24.20 2.34 -10.10
N PRO A 452 -23.73 2.38 -11.36
CA PRO A 452 -24.57 2.71 -12.51
C PRO A 452 -25.78 1.78 -12.68
N ALA A 453 -25.70 0.54 -12.18
CA ALA A 453 -26.82 -0.40 -12.18
C ALA A 453 -27.88 -0.05 -11.13
N ALA A 454 -27.53 0.71 -10.09
CA ALA A 454 -28.39 1.11 -8.98
C ALA A 454 -28.56 2.65 -8.88
N PRO A 455 -29.11 3.32 -9.90
CA PRO A 455 -29.09 4.79 -10.00
C PRO A 455 -29.83 5.53 -8.87
N GLU A 456 -30.76 4.86 -8.19
CA GLU A 456 -31.51 5.44 -7.07
C GLU A 456 -30.83 5.21 -5.70
N LEU A 457 -29.79 4.36 -5.61
CA LEU A 457 -29.11 4.01 -4.36
C LEU A 457 -28.44 5.22 -3.68
N ARG A 458 -27.97 6.19 -4.47
CA ARG A 458 -27.43 7.48 -3.99
C ARG A 458 -28.37 8.23 -3.03
N ARG A 459 -29.68 7.93 -3.03
CA ARG A 459 -30.64 8.47 -2.06
C ARG A 459 -30.32 8.00 -0.64
N ALA A 460 -29.99 6.72 -0.48
CA ALA A 460 -29.68 6.09 0.79
C ALA A 460 -28.20 6.23 1.17
N ASN A 461 -27.27 6.01 0.23
CA ASN A 461 -25.84 5.89 0.52
C ASN A 461 -24.98 7.10 0.11
N LEU A 462 -25.59 8.14 -0.46
CA LEU A 462 -24.94 9.44 -0.66
C LEU A 462 -25.95 10.57 -0.35
N PRO A 463 -26.53 10.60 0.87
CA PRO A 463 -27.63 11.50 1.19
C PRO A 463 -27.22 12.97 1.11
N VAL A 464 -28.17 13.83 0.70
CA VAL A 464 -27.95 15.29 0.62
C VAL A 464 -27.67 15.93 1.98
N GLY A 465 -27.98 15.24 3.08
CA GLY A 465 -27.60 15.68 4.44
C GLY A 465 -26.09 15.71 4.67
N TRP A 466 -25.29 15.11 3.78
CA TRP A 466 -23.83 15.21 3.80
C TRP A 466 -23.29 16.40 3.01
N ALA A 467 -24.14 17.15 2.30
CA ALA A 467 -23.70 18.29 1.52
C ALA A 467 -23.00 19.34 2.40
N PHE A 468 -22.02 20.03 1.84
CA PHE A 468 -21.26 21.07 2.53
C PHE A 468 -22.22 22.11 3.14
N PRO A 469 -22.02 22.53 4.41
CA PRO A 469 -20.86 22.28 5.27
C PRO A 469 -21.08 21.19 6.35
N ALA A 470 -21.79 20.09 6.05
CA ALA A 470 -22.08 19.06 7.05
C ALA A 470 -20.81 18.44 7.68
N PHE A 471 -19.77 18.24 6.87
CA PHE A 471 -18.43 17.84 7.29
C PHE A 471 -17.42 18.87 6.78
N ASP A 472 -16.24 18.90 7.39
CA ASP A 472 -15.18 19.83 7.03
C ASP A 472 -14.48 19.41 5.72
N VAL A 473 -14.36 18.09 5.51
CA VAL A 473 -13.76 17.47 4.32
C VAL A 473 -14.57 16.28 3.85
N LEU A 474 -14.79 16.18 2.53
CA LEU A 474 -15.32 14.98 1.88
C LEU A 474 -14.16 14.15 1.32
N GLN A 475 -14.07 12.87 1.68
CA GLN A 475 -13.06 11.96 1.16
C GLN A 475 -13.70 11.04 0.13
N LEU A 476 -13.15 11.05 -1.08
CA LEU A 476 -13.64 10.23 -2.19
C LEU A 476 -12.72 9.04 -2.41
N GLU A 477 -13.31 7.90 -2.65
CA GLU A 477 -12.63 6.65 -2.93
C GLU A 477 -13.36 5.91 -4.04
N ASP A 478 -12.64 5.47 -5.06
CA ASP A 478 -13.22 4.85 -6.26
C ASP A 478 -12.36 3.77 -6.90
N TYR A 479 -11.46 3.17 -6.12
CA TYR A 479 -10.44 2.30 -6.64
C TYR A 479 -10.95 1.05 -7.35
N ASP A 480 -12.13 0.51 -7.02
CA ASP A 480 -12.72 -0.62 -7.76
C ASP A 480 -12.95 -0.27 -9.24
N TRP A 481 -13.26 0.99 -9.55
CA TRP A 481 -13.37 1.44 -10.94
C TRP A 481 -12.00 1.68 -11.55
N ILE A 482 -11.05 2.22 -10.77
CA ILE A 482 -9.69 2.47 -11.23
C ILE A 482 -8.98 1.17 -11.60
N THR A 483 -8.98 0.18 -10.70
CA THR A 483 -8.31 -1.13 -10.92
C THR A 483 -8.99 -1.95 -12.01
N ALA A 484 -10.28 -1.72 -12.28
CA ALA A 484 -10.99 -2.28 -13.43
C ALA A 484 -10.77 -1.52 -14.75
N GLY A 485 -9.99 -0.43 -14.77
CA GLY A 485 -9.74 0.38 -15.97
C GLY A 485 -10.93 1.26 -16.38
N HIS A 486 -11.90 1.51 -15.50
CA HIS A 486 -13.12 2.28 -15.77
C HIS A 486 -12.96 3.77 -15.42
N GLU A 487 -11.92 4.43 -15.93
CA GLU A 487 -11.57 5.82 -15.58
C GLU A 487 -12.70 6.83 -15.88
N ALA A 488 -13.41 6.65 -17.00
CA ALA A 488 -14.54 7.52 -17.35
C ALA A 488 -15.69 7.42 -16.32
N VAL A 489 -15.89 6.25 -15.71
CA VAL A 489 -16.90 6.05 -14.66
C VAL A 489 -16.46 6.73 -13.38
N SER A 490 -15.18 6.61 -13.01
CA SER A 490 -14.57 7.36 -11.90
C SER A 490 -14.75 8.87 -12.04
N ALA A 491 -14.35 9.44 -13.18
CA ALA A 491 -14.49 10.88 -13.44
C ALA A 491 -15.95 11.35 -13.36
N ALA A 492 -16.89 10.58 -13.94
CA ALA A 492 -18.32 10.88 -13.86
C ALA A 492 -18.86 10.76 -12.42
N GLY A 493 -18.40 9.77 -11.65
CA GLY A 493 -18.77 9.57 -10.26
C GLY A 493 -18.29 10.71 -9.36
N ILE A 494 -17.04 11.15 -9.51
CA ILE A 494 -16.47 12.29 -8.80
C ILE A 494 -17.27 13.56 -9.12
N ALA A 495 -17.51 13.86 -10.40
CA ALA A 495 -18.30 15.03 -10.83
C ALA A 495 -19.74 14.99 -10.29
N LEU A 496 -20.35 13.80 -10.21
CA LEU A 496 -21.67 13.62 -9.62
C LEU A 496 -21.66 13.86 -8.11
N ALA A 497 -20.65 13.36 -7.40
CA ALA A 497 -20.49 13.59 -5.96
C ALA A 497 -20.25 15.09 -5.67
N GLU A 498 -19.41 15.75 -6.47
CA GLU A 498 -19.19 17.21 -6.41
C GLU A 498 -20.49 17.99 -6.59
N THR A 499 -21.23 17.71 -7.67
CA THR A 499 -22.49 18.40 -7.97
C THR A 499 -23.54 18.16 -6.88
N ARG A 500 -23.56 16.95 -6.31
CA ARG A 500 -24.55 16.55 -5.31
C ARG A 500 -24.27 17.08 -3.92
N LEU A 501 -23.00 17.14 -3.50
CA LEU A 501 -22.60 17.46 -2.13
C LEU A 501 -21.91 18.83 -1.99
N GLY A 502 -21.44 19.44 -3.08
CA GLY A 502 -20.98 20.83 -3.09
C GLY A 502 -19.60 21.10 -2.44
N TYR A 503 -18.76 20.08 -2.28
CA TYR A 503 -17.40 20.25 -1.76
C TYR A 503 -16.45 20.66 -2.89
N ALA A 504 -15.79 21.81 -2.72
CA ALA A 504 -14.72 22.27 -3.63
C ALA A 504 -13.47 21.37 -3.55
N PRO A 505 -12.60 21.33 -4.58
CA PRO A 505 -11.32 20.60 -4.54
C PRO A 505 -10.50 20.77 -3.25
N ALA A 506 -10.36 22.01 -2.77
CA ALA A 506 -9.64 22.32 -1.53
C ALA A 506 -10.32 21.85 -0.23
N LYS A 507 -11.52 21.26 -0.31
CA LYS A 507 -12.27 20.66 0.81
C LYS A 507 -12.51 19.17 0.59
N ARG A 508 -11.67 18.55 -0.23
CA ARG A 508 -11.73 17.13 -0.54
C ARG A 508 -10.38 16.47 -0.34
N HIS A 509 -10.44 15.22 0.10
CA HIS A 509 -9.33 14.29 -0.04
C HIS A 509 -9.69 13.20 -1.04
N TYR A 510 -8.67 12.55 -1.59
CA TYR A 510 -8.83 11.40 -2.48
C TYR A 510 -8.02 10.22 -1.97
N LEU A 511 -8.65 9.04 -1.88
CA LEU A 511 -8.00 7.79 -1.55
C LEU A 511 -7.91 6.96 -2.84
N SER A 512 -6.70 6.79 -3.37
CA SER A 512 -6.49 6.21 -4.71
C SER A 512 -6.69 4.69 -4.74
N GLY A 513 -6.52 4.01 -3.61
CA GLY A 513 -6.73 2.57 -3.44
C GLY A 513 -5.49 1.70 -3.51
N PHE A 514 -5.74 0.38 -3.47
CA PHE A 514 -4.77 -0.70 -3.31
C PHE A 514 -5.05 -1.83 -4.29
N VAL A 515 -4.04 -2.68 -4.46
CA VAL A 515 -4.16 -3.95 -5.16
C VAL A 515 -4.57 -5.05 -4.17
N LEU A 516 -5.74 -5.65 -4.38
CA LEU A 516 -6.28 -6.68 -3.48
C LEU A 516 -5.37 -7.91 -3.39
N ASN A 517 -5.02 -8.52 -4.53
CA ASN A 517 -4.22 -9.74 -4.59
C ASN A 517 -2.80 -9.49 -5.13
N PRO A 518 -1.76 -10.16 -4.62
CA PRO A 518 -0.39 -9.96 -5.08
C PRO A 518 -0.19 -10.20 -6.59
N GLU A 519 -0.91 -11.16 -7.17
CA GLU A 519 -0.86 -11.46 -8.61
C GLU A 519 -1.35 -10.32 -9.51
N ASP A 520 -2.14 -9.40 -8.95
CA ASP A 520 -2.71 -8.26 -9.65
C ASP A 520 -1.82 -7.00 -9.54
N ALA A 521 -0.58 -7.11 -9.08
CA ALA A 521 0.33 -5.98 -8.81
C ALA A 521 0.50 -5.00 -9.99
N ALA A 522 0.25 -5.44 -11.22
CA ALA A 522 0.20 -4.55 -12.38
C ALA A 522 -0.79 -3.39 -12.17
N GLN A 523 -1.90 -3.56 -11.44
CA GLN A 523 -2.92 -2.53 -11.18
C GLN A 523 -2.38 -1.27 -10.49
N TRP A 524 -1.20 -1.33 -9.84
CA TRP A 524 -0.57 -0.17 -9.22
C TRP A 524 -0.38 1.01 -10.18
N HIS A 525 -0.17 0.78 -11.49
CA HIS A 525 -0.06 1.87 -12.45
C HIS A 525 -1.33 2.73 -12.57
N LEU A 526 -2.51 2.10 -12.44
CA LEU A 526 -3.80 2.80 -12.52
C LEU A 526 -4.05 3.60 -11.24
N ILE A 527 -3.71 3.02 -10.09
CA ILE A 527 -3.81 3.65 -8.77
C ILE A 527 -2.87 4.86 -8.69
N ASP A 528 -1.64 4.72 -9.17
CA ASP A 528 -0.65 5.79 -9.20
C ASP A 528 -1.12 6.96 -10.08
N ALA A 529 -1.54 6.65 -11.31
CA ALA A 529 -2.08 7.66 -12.23
C ALA A 529 -3.34 8.36 -11.68
N ALA A 530 -4.20 7.64 -10.97
CA ALA A 530 -5.36 8.24 -10.31
C ALA A 530 -4.98 9.21 -9.18
N ALA A 531 -3.92 8.90 -8.41
CA ALA A 531 -3.39 9.77 -7.37
C ALA A 531 -2.83 11.07 -7.96
N GLU A 532 -2.04 10.97 -9.04
CA GLU A 532 -1.50 12.13 -9.77
C GLU A 532 -2.61 13.01 -10.36
N ARG A 533 -3.62 12.41 -10.98
CA ARG A 533 -4.81 13.15 -11.47
C ARG A 533 -5.52 13.90 -10.35
N ALA A 534 -5.67 13.30 -9.18
CA ALA A 534 -6.30 13.95 -8.04
C ALA A 534 -5.48 15.14 -7.51
N GLN A 535 -4.15 15.02 -7.47
CA GLN A 535 -3.25 16.14 -7.15
C GLN A 535 -3.34 17.26 -8.19
N ALA A 536 -3.30 16.93 -9.48
CA ALA A 536 -3.43 17.88 -10.59
C ALA A 536 -4.79 18.60 -10.59
N ALA A 537 -5.85 17.94 -10.13
CA ALA A 537 -7.18 18.52 -9.95
C ALA A 537 -7.30 19.47 -8.74
N GLY A 538 -6.24 19.63 -7.94
CA GLY A 538 -6.21 20.52 -6.77
C GLY A 538 -6.94 19.96 -5.55
N THR A 539 -7.03 18.63 -5.44
CA THR A 539 -7.50 17.96 -4.20
C THR A 539 -6.58 18.33 -3.04
N ALA A 540 -7.14 18.61 -1.86
CA ALA A 540 -6.35 19.15 -0.74
C ALA A 540 -5.28 18.16 -0.24
N GLU A 541 -5.63 16.88 -0.14
CA GLU A 541 -4.70 15.81 0.21
C GLU A 541 -5.07 14.54 -0.56
N THR A 542 -4.06 13.85 -1.10
CA THR A 542 -4.22 12.57 -1.80
C THR A 542 -3.50 11.48 -1.03
N PHE A 543 -4.19 10.36 -0.80
CA PHE A 543 -3.72 9.23 -0.02
C PHE A 543 -3.58 8.01 -0.92
N LEU A 544 -2.44 7.33 -0.83
CA LEU A 544 -2.39 5.92 -1.23
C LEU A 544 -2.98 5.08 -0.10
N TRP A 545 -3.83 4.13 -0.45
CA TRP A 545 -4.51 3.26 0.50
C TRP A 545 -4.37 1.84 0.01
N ALA A 546 -3.54 0.95 0.54
CA ALA A 546 -3.04 0.96 1.89
C ALA A 546 -1.59 0.50 2.01
N LEU A 547 -0.96 0.94 3.10
CA LEU A 547 0.42 0.62 3.45
C LEU A 547 0.76 -0.89 3.39
N PRO A 548 -0.08 -1.83 3.89
CA PRO A 548 0.25 -3.26 3.82
C PRO A 548 0.48 -3.78 2.40
N GLN A 549 -0.36 -3.36 1.44
CA GLN A 549 -0.22 -3.77 0.04
C GLN A 549 0.97 -3.08 -0.63
N ILE A 550 1.26 -1.82 -0.27
CA ILE A 550 2.48 -1.13 -0.69
C ILE A 550 3.72 -1.90 -0.24
N GLN A 551 3.76 -2.34 1.02
CA GLN A 551 4.86 -3.15 1.56
C GLN A 551 4.96 -4.49 0.85
N ARG A 552 3.85 -5.19 0.68
CA ARG A 552 3.77 -6.52 0.05
C ARG A 552 4.27 -6.52 -1.39
N ASP A 553 3.82 -5.54 -2.18
CA ASP A 553 4.07 -5.49 -3.63
C ASP A 553 5.31 -4.67 -3.99
N GLY A 554 5.95 -4.03 -3.01
CA GLY A 554 7.12 -3.18 -3.21
C GLY A 554 6.82 -1.88 -3.95
N PHE A 555 5.62 -1.34 -3.81
CA PHE A 555 5.22 -0.14 -4.54
C PHE A 555 5.98 1.10 -4.07
N VAL A 556 6.60 1.81 -5.02
CA VAL A 556 7.26 3.10 -4.80
C VAL A 556 6.74 4.11 -5.80
N HIS A 557 6.26 5.26 -5.32
CA HIS A 557 5.94 6.41 -6.15
C HIS A 557 7.14 7.38 -6.20
N PHE A 558 7.41 7.91 -7.38
CA PHE A 558 8.41 8.91 -7.66
C PHE A 558 7.77 10.13 -8.30
N SER A 559 7.77 11.24 -7.56
CA SER A 559 7.61 12.57 -8.14
C SER A 559 8.96 13.26 -8.04
N THR A 560 9.66 13.42 -9.16
CA THR A 560 10.71 14.44 -9.24
C THR A 560 9.97 15.76 -9.25
N GLY A 561 9.95 16.51 -8.14
CA GLY A 561 9.23 17.78 -7.98
C GLY A 561 9.64 18.93 -8.90
N ASP A 562 10.21 18.61 -10.07
CA ASP A 562 10.26 19.45 -11.24
C ASP A 562 9.04 19.08 -12.09
N GLU A 563 8.16 20.04 -12.39
CA GLU A 563 7.31 19.96 -13.60
C GLU A 563 8.19 19.39 -14.71
N ASP A 564 7.85 18.22 -15.28
CA ASP A 564 8.61 17.49 -16.30
C ASP A 564 9.71 18.32 -16.97
N MET A 565 10.87 18.43 -16.33
CA MET A 565 12.05 18.96 -16.98
C MET A 565 12.92 17.81 -17.44
N GLN A 566 12.29 16.82 -18.09
CA GLN A 566 12.83 16.39 -19.37
C GLN A 566 12.63 17.54 -20.37
N ALA A 567 13.35 18.65 -20.19
CA ALA A 567 13.25 19.80 -21.04
C ALA A 567 13.56 19.37 -22.48
N PHE A 568 12.52 19.18 -23.28
CA PHE A 568 12.59 18.69 -24.63
C PHE A 568 12.36 19.86 -25.57
N ASP A 569 13.39 20.26 -26.30
CA ASP A 569 13.22 21.21 -27.39
C ASP A 569 12.76 20.40 -28.61
N ASN A 570 11.55 20.67 -29.13
CA ASN A 570 10.99 20.01 -30.32
C ASN A 570 11.68 20.46 -31.63
N GLU A 571 12.99 20.31 -31.66
CA GLU A 571 13.92 20.75 -32.70
C GLU A 571 14.70 19.53 -33.19
N LEU A 572 14.78 19.36 -34.51
CA LEU A 572 15.58 18.28 -35.10
C LEU A 572 17.08 18.63 -35.03
N PHE A 573 17.92 17.64 -34.75
CA PHE A 573 19.37 17.78 -34.83
C PHE A 573 19.76 18.37 -36.20
N PRO A 574 20.55 19.45 -36.25
CA PRO A 574 20.56 20.35 -37.40
C PRO A 574 21.54 19.94 -38.49
N LEU A 575 22.31 18.86 -38.29
CA LEU A 575 23.35 18.41 -39.21
C LEU A 575 22.98 17.05 -39.82
N GLU A 576 23.28 16.89 -41.10
CA GLU A 576 23.22 15.58 -41.75
C GLU A 576 24.31 14.66 -41.19
N ILE A 577 23.91 13.47 -40.77
CA ILE A 577 24.84 12.46 -40.29
C ILE A 577 25.75 12.00 -41.45
N GLY A 578 27.06 12.14 -41.26
CA GLY A 578 28.08 11.82 -42.26
C GLY A 578 28.45 10.34 -42.32
N LYS A 579 29.13 9.94 -43.40
CA LYS A 579 29.77 8.62 -43.49
C LYS A 579 30.77 8.48 -42.34
N GLY A 580 30.53 7.53 -41.43
CA GLY A 580 31.39 7.26 -40.28
C GLY A 580 30.71 7.43 -38.91
N ALA A 581 29.45 7.89 -38.85
CA ALA A 581 28.70 7.95 -37.60
C ALA A 581 28.50 6.57 -36.98
N ALA A 582 28.60 6.51 -35.65
CA ALA A 582 28.38 5.30 -34.88
C ALA A 582 26.95 5.26 -34.33
N VAL A 583 26.34 4.08 -34.37
CA VAL A 583 25.06 3.77 -33.73
C VAL A 583 25.30 2.54 -32.85
N GLU A 584 25.04 2.69 -31.55
CA GLU A 584 25.30 1.66 -30.55
C GLU A 584 24.03 1.34 -29.76
N PRO A 585 23.37 0.20 -30.05
CA PRO A 585 22.31 -0.32 -29.20
C PRO A 585 22.90 -1.00 -27.96
N GLY A 586 22.42 -0.63 -26.77
CA GLY A 586 22.85 -1.24 -25.50
C GLY A 586 21.68 -1.83 -24.70
N PHE A 587 21.84 -3.07 -24.24
CA PHE A 587 20.98 -3.69 -23.22
C PHE A 587 21.67 -3.71 -21.87
N SER A 588 20.89 -3.73 -20.79
CA SER A 588 21.39 -4.05 -19.45
C SER A 588 20.96 -5.48 -19.14
N THR A 589 21.95 -6.37 -19.00
CA THR A 589 21.71 -7.77 -18.62
C THR A 589 22.70 -8.14 -17.52
N ALA A 590 22.19 -8.42 -16.33
CA ALA A 590 22.98 -9.00 -15.25
C ALA A 590 23.24 -10.48 -15.56
N ILE A 591 24.52 -10.87 -15.64
CA ILE A 591 24.95 -12.25 -15.90
C ILE A 591 25.66 -12.77 -14.66
N VAL A 592 25.11 -13.84 -14.06
CA VAL A 592 25.72 -14.54 -12.94
C VAL A 592 26.24 -15.89 -13.43
N THR A 593 27.56 -16.07 -13.42
CA THR A 593 28.21 -17.33 -13.77
C THR A 593 28.55 -18.12 -12.51
N SER A 594 27.97 -19.32 -12.37
CA SER A 594 28.31 -20.24 -11.28
C SER A 594 29.73 -20.80 -11.41
N ALA A 595 30.28 -21.34 -10.32
CA ALA A 595 31.58 -22.02 -10.32
C ALA A 595 31.65 -23.25 -11.25
N SER A 596 30.48 -23.80 -11.66
CA SER A 596 30.38 -24.90 -12.64
C SER A 596 30.39 -24.44 -14.10
N GLY A 597 30.37 -23.13 -14.35
CA GLY A 597 30.31 -22.53 -15.69
C GLY A 597 28.88 -22.29 -16.22
N HIS A 598 27.82 -22.60 -15.47
CA HIS A 598 26.45 -22.24 -15.84
C HIS A 598 26.16 -20.76 -15.63
N GLU A 599 25.45 -20.13 -16.57
CA GLU A 599 25.04 -18.73 -16.51
C GLU A 599 23.54 -18.57 -16.26
N GLN A 600 23.18 -17.73 -15.28
CA GLN A 600 21.86 -17.15 -15.14
C GLN A 600 21.91 -15.71 -15.67
N ARG A 601 20.95 -15.34 -16.51
CA ARG A 601 20.88 -14.02 -17.16
C ARG A 601 19.57 -13.35 -16.79
N ASN A 602 19.63 -12.15 -16.23
CA ASN A 602 18.47 -11.30 -15.94
C ASN A 602 18.56 -10.04 -16.80
N MET A 603 17.52 -9.73 -17.56
CA MET A 603 17.50 -8.59 -18.46
C MET A 603 16.83 -7.41 -17.76
N ASP A 604 17.62 -6.40 -17.36
CA ASP A 604 17.12 -5.25 -16.61
C ASP A 604 16.37 -4.25 -17.52
N TRP A 605 16.69 -4.24 -18.82
CA TRP A 605 16.06 -3.37 -19.81
C TRP A 605 15.30 -4.19 -20.86
N ALA A 606 13.98 -3.98 -20.95
CA ALA A 606 13.12 -4.61 -21.95
C ALA A 606 13.34 -4.11 -23.39
N SER A 607 13.99 -2.94 -23.56
CA SER A 607 14.33 -2.40 -24.87
C SER A 607 15.75 -1.84 -24.89
N ALA A 608 16.38 -1.86 -26.06
CA ALA A 608 17.71 -1.26 -26.24
C ALA A 608 17.68 0.24 -25.93
N ARG A 609 18.75 0.76 -25.31
CA ARG A 609 18.99 2.21 -25.23
C ARG A 609 20.04 2.59 -26.26
N MET A 610 19.74 3.56 -27.11
CA MET A 610 20.63 3.95 -28.20
C MET A 610 21.66 5.00 -27.78
N ARG A 611 22.88 4.85 -28.29
CA ARG A 611 23.95 5.85 -28.27
C ARG A 611 24.37 6.16 -29.70
N TYR A 612 24.72 7.41 -29.96
CA TYR A 612 25.10 7.90 -31.28
C TYR A 612 26.36 8.74 -31.21
N ASP A 613 27.19 8.69 -32.25
CA ASP A 613 28.24 9.68 -32.47
C ASP A 613 27.98 10.47 -33.76
N ALA A 614 27.58 11.72 -33.60
CA ALA A 614 27.27 12.63 -34.70
C ALA A 614 28.49 13.41 -35.23
N GLY A 615 29.68 13.27 -34.60
CA GLY A 615 30.91 14.00 -34.94
C GLY A 615 31.32 13.90 -36.41
N PRO A 616 31.25 12.72 -37.06
CA PRO A 616 31.59 12.54 -38.47
C PRO A 616 30.70 13.33 -39.47
N GLY A 617 29.62 13.97 -39.01
CA GLY A 617 28.75 14.83 -39.82
C GLY A 617 29.26 16.26 -40.04
N LEU A 618 30.30 16.71 -39.33
CA LEU A 618 30.85 18.06 -39.43
C LEU A 618 31.76 18.20 -40.68
N ARG A 619 31.30 18.93 -41.71
CA ARG A 619 31.98 19.02 -43.01
C ARG A 619 32.57 20.41 -43.29
N SER A 620 32.24 21.42 -42.48
CA SER A 620 32.63 22.82 -42.72
C SER A 620 32.65 23.67 -41.45
N GLU A 621 33.26 24.86 -41.51
CA GLU A 621 33.18 25.87 -40.44
C GLU A 621 31.73 26.29 -40.15
N ALA A 622 30.87 26.27 -41.18
CA ALA A 622 29.45 26.56 -41.03
C ALA A 622 28.75 25.50 -40.16
N ASP A 623 29.05 24.22 -40.36
CA ASP A 623 28.48 23.12 -39.56
C ASP A 623 28.92 23.21 -38.09
N VAL A 624 30.20 23.54 -37.86
CA VAL A 624 30.75 23.78 -36.51
C VAL A 624 30.00 24.92 -35.81
N ARG A 625 29.72 26.02 -36.53
CA ARG A 625 28.97 27.15 -35.99
C ARG A 625 27.52 26.77 -35.67
N THR A 626 26.89 25.98 -36.53
CA THR A 626 25.53 25.45 -36.33
C THR A 626 25.46 24.53 -35.11
N LEU A 627 26.42 23.60 -34.96
CA LEU A 627 26.50 22.71 -33.81
C LEU A 627 26.73 23.48 -32.50
N LEU A 628 27.66 24.44 -32.49
CA LEU A 628 27.92 25.27 -31.30
C LEU A 628 26.68 26.08 -30.87
N ALA A 629 25.94 26.62 -31.84
CA ALA A 629 24.69 27.34 -31.55
C ALA A 629 23.63 26.39 -30.98
N PHE A 630 23.47 25.21 -31.58
CA PHE A 630 22.52 24.18 -31.12
C PHE A 630 22.89 23.65 -29.72
N PHE A 631 24.17 23.33 -29.47
CA PHE A 631 24.66 22.89 -28.16
C PHE A 631 24.41 23.93 -27.06
N ARG A 632 24.68 25.21 -27.34
CA ARG A 632 24.45 26.31 -26.38
C ARG A 632 22.96 26.54 -26.11
N ALA A 633 22.11 26.41 -27.13
CA ALA A 633 20.67 26.53 -26.96
C ALA A 633 20.08 25.43 -26.05
N ARG A 634 20.71 24.24 -26.05
CA ARG A 634 20.29 23.04 -25.29
C ARG A 634 20.98 22.96 -23.92
N ARG A 635 21.94 23.85 -23.66
CA ARG A 635 22.72 23.94 -22.42
C ARG A 635 23.46 22.64 -22.10
N GLY A 636 24.12 22.03 -23.09
CA GLY A 636 24.81 20.76 -22.90
C GLY A 636 23.85 19.58 -22.79
N ALA A 637 24.01 18.75 -21.76
CA ALA A 637 23.17 17.57 -21.54
C ALA A 637 21.78 17.90 -20.96
N ALA A 638 21.52 19.17 -20.62
CA ALA A 638 20.32 19.57 -19.88
C ALA A 638 19.00 19.49 -20.66
N LYS A 639 19.03 19.52 -22.00
CA LYS A 639 17.82 19.44 -22.83
C LYS A 639 17.91 18.36 -23.89
N ALA A 640 16.85 17.55 -23.99
CA ALA A 640 16.69 16.58 -25.06
C ALA A 640 16.10 17.25 -26.32
N PHE A 641 16.27 16.60 -27.47
CA PHE A 641 15.82 17.07 -28.77
C PHE A 641 15.61 15.90 -29.74
N ARG A 642 14.98 16.16 -30.89
CA ARG A 642 14.73 15.13 -31.91
C ARG A 642 16.01 14.76 -32.65
N PHE A 643 16.28 13.47 -32.79
CA PHE A 643 17.36 12.96 -33.63
C PHE A 643 16.83 11.91 -34.58
N ARG A 644 17.12 12.07 -35.87
CA ARG A 644 16.75 11.06 -36.86
C ARG A 644 17.83 9.99 -36.92
N ASP A 645 17.50 8.81 -36.42
CA ASP A 645 18.37 7.65 -36.51
C ASP A 645 18.61 7.31 -38.00
N PRO A 646 19.87 7.30 -38.49
CA PRO A 646 20.15 7.04 -39.90
C PRO A 646 19.83 5.60 -40.33
N LEU A 647 19.71 4.66 -39.39
CA LEU A 647 19.48 3.23 -39.65
C LEU A 647 18.07 2.78 -39.28
N ASP A 648 17.42 3.48 -38.35
CA ASP A 648 16.16 3.03 -37.75
C ASP A 648 15.18 4.18 -37.46
N HIS A 649 14.57 4.73 -38.52
CA HIS A 649 13.67 5.89 -38.42
C HIS A 649 12.35 5.73 -39.16
N ASP A 650 12.05 4.55 -39.70
CA ASP A 650 10.81 4.28 -40.40
C ASP A 650 10.23 2.89 -40.11
N THR A 651 8.94 2.74 -40.36
CA THR A 651 8.27 1.45 -40.44
C THR A 651 7.18 1.47 -41.51
N GLN A 652 6.84 0.29 -42.03
CA GLN A 652 5.81 0.06 -43.04
C GLN A 652 4.82 -1.00 -42.57
N ASN A 653 3.53 -0.65 -42.53
CA ASN A 653 2.41 -1.51 -42.13
C ASN A 653 2.62 -2.22 -40.78
N GLU A 654 3.15 -1.49 -39.82
CA GLU A 654 3.42 -1.96 -38.47
C GLU A 654 2.11 -2.28 -37.74
N PRO A 655 1.93 -3.48 -37.18
CA PRO A 655 0.74 -3.84 -36.44
C PRO A 655 0.68 -3.08 -35.11
N LEU A 656 -0.43 -2.39 -34.86
CA LEU A 656 -0.65 -1.64 -33.62
C LEU A 656 -1.66 -2.31 -32.70
N GLY A 657 -2.54 -3.15 -33.24
CA GLY A 657 -3.55 -3.86 -32.47
C GLY A 657 -4.71 -4.38 -33.31
N THR A 658 -5.72 -4.91 -32.63
CA THR A 658 -6.99 -5.34 -33.23
C THR A 658 -8.13 -4.61 -32.52
N GLY A 659 -9.08 -4.07 -33.28
CA GLY A 659 -10.27 -3.44 -32.72
C GLY A 659 -11.10 -4.43 -31.88
N ASP A 660 -11.63 -3.95 -30.77
CA ASP A 660 -12.54 -4.67 -29.86
C ASP A 660 -13.95 -4.06 -29.85
N GLY A 661 -14.16 -2.90 -30.48
CA GLY A 661 -15.39 -2.12 -30.46
C GLY A 661 -15.52 -1.13 -29.30
N VAL A 662 -14.49 -0.99 -28.46
CA VAL A 662 -14.47 -0.12 -27.28
C VAL A 662 -13.24 0.80 -27.27
N ALA A 663 -12.04 0.27 -27.50
CA ALA A 663 -10.80 1.03 -27.49
C ALA A 663 -10.70 1.99 -28.68
N THR A 664 -10.37 3.25 -28.40
CA THR A 664 -10.19 4.30 -29.41
C THR A 664 -8.74 4.72 -29.61
N ARG A 665 -7.85 4.38 -28.68
CA ARG A 665 -6.45 4.83 -28.67
C ARG A 665 -5.49 3.67 -28.86
N PHE A 666 -4.55 3.81 -29.81
CA PHE A 666 -3.54 2.80 -30.15
C PHE A 666 -2.17 3.46 -30.26
N ALA A 667 -1.21 3.00 -29.44
CA ALA A 667 0.15 3.53 -29.45
C ALA A 667 0.88 3.21 -30.77
N LEU A 668 1.68 4.14 -31.27
CA LEU A 668 2.66 3.84 -32.32
C LEU A 668 3.80 3.04 -31.69
N ILE A 669 4.04 1.87 -32.23
CA ILE A 669 5.07 0.95 -31.78
C ILE A 669 5.86 0.47 -32.99
N LYS A 670 7.05 -0.11 -32.77
CA LYS A 670 7.81 -0.86 -33.77
C LYS A 670 8.29 -2.18 -33.16
N HIS A 671 8.08 -3.28 -33.88
CA HIS A 671 8.53 -4.61 -33.45
C HIS A 671 9.91 -4.94 -34.04
N TYR A 672 10.80 -5.48 -33.20
CA TYR A 672 12.06 -6.09 -33.63
C TYR A 672 12.00 -7.58 -33.34
N GLY A 673 12.06 -8.38 -34.41
CA GLY A 673 11.87 -9.83 -34.34
C GLY A 673 10.45 -10.26 -34.69
N SER A 674 10.09 -11.49 -34.32
CA SER A 674 8.81 -12.10 -34.69
C SER A 674 8.24 -12.95 -33.56
N GLY A 675 6.90 -13.00 -33.46
CA GLY A 675 6.21 -13.79 -32.44
C GLY A 675 6.06 -13.05 -31.11
N ALA A 676 5.66 -13.78 -30.07
CA ALA A 676 5.36 -13.20 -28.76
C ALA A 676 6.58 -12.60 -28.03
N GLU A 677 7.79 -13.02 -28.43
CA GLU A 677 9.06 -12.57 -27.84
C GLU A 677 9.71 -11.41 -28.63
N ALA A 678 8.99 -10.81 -29.59
CA ALA A 678 9.51 -9.66 -30.33
C ALA A 678 9.66 -8.46 -29.38
N GLU A 679 10.78 -7.74 -29.49
CA GLU A 679 10.97 -6.48 -28.76
C GLU A 679 9.99 -5.45 -29.33
N VAL A 680 9.21 -4.83 -28.44
CA VAL A 680 8.27 -3.77 -28.82
C VAL A 680 8.81 -2.44 -28.35
N ARG A 681 9.12 -1.55 -29.29
CA ARG A 681 9.57 -0.18 -29.01
C ARG A 681 8.41 0.79 -29.14
N ALA A 682 8.13 1.54 -28.08
CA ALA A 682 7.19 2.66 -28.14
C ALA A 682 7.79 3.83 -28.95
N ILE A 683 6.99 4.41 -29.84
CA ILE A 683 7.39 5.52 -30.70
C ILE A 683 6.69 6.80 -30.22
N THR A 684 7.41 7.62 -29.46
CA THR A 684 6.87 8.84 -28.83
C THR A 684 6.95 10.08 -29.71
N HIS A 685 7.86 10.10 -30.70
CA HIS A 685 8.11 11.29 -31.56
C HIS A 685 7.94 10.97 -33.06
N PRO A 686 6.75 10.58 -33.51
CA PRO A 686 6.48 10.41 -34.93
C PRO A 686 6.64 11.74 -35.69
N VAL A 687 6.97 11.65 -36.97
CA VAL A 687 6.89 12.78 -37.90
C VAL A 687 5.44 12.83 -38.38
N ALA A 688 4.65 13.76 -37.81
CA ALA A 688 3.20 13.79 -37.97
C ALA A 688 2.71 13.70 -39.43
N GLY A 689 3.39 14.37 -40.37
CA GLY A 689 3.04 14.34 -41.79
C GLY A 689 3.35 13.04 -42.54
N SER A 690 3.94 12.04 -41.87
CA SER A 690 4.30 10.75 -42.47
C SER A 690 3.40 9.58 -42.05
N VAL A 691 2.51 9.80 -41.07
CA VAL A 691 1.69 8.73 -40.49
C VAL A 691 0.54 8.38 -41.44
N ALA A 692 0.52 7.14 -41.92
CA ALA A 692 -0.57 6.54 -42.68
C ALA A 692 -1.17 5.38 -41.89
N VAL A 693 -2.48 5.43 -41.63
CA VAL A 693 -3.21 4.45 -40.80
C VAL A 693 -4.08 3.57 -41.68
N PHE A 694 -4.09 2.27 -41.42
CA PHE A 694 -4.83 1.29 -42.21
C PHE A 694 -5.72 0.42 -41.29
N LEU A 695 -6.97 0.25 -41.69
CA LEU A 695 -7.93 -0.67 -41.08
C LEU A 695 -8.17 -1.84 -42.04
N ASN A 696 -7.84 -3.07 -41.64
CA ASN A 696 -7.87 -4.26 -42.50
C ASN A 696 -7.17 -4.02 -43.86
N GLY A 697 -6.02 -3.34 -43.85
CA GLY A 697 -5.25 -3.02 -45.05
C GLY A 697 -5.82 -1.90 -45.93
N THR A 698 -6.94 -1.27 -45.53
CA THR A 698 -7.51 -0.10 -46.22
C THR A 698 -7.07 1.18 -45.53
N GLU A 699 -6.38 2.06 -46.25
CA GLU A 699 -5.91 3.35 -45.73
C GLU A 699 -7.07 4.25 -45.30
N GLN A 700 -6.93 4.88 -44.13
CA GLN A 700 -7.88 5.81 -43.55
C GLN A 700 -7.35 7.24 -43.67
N ALA A 701 -7.92 8.03 -44.58
CA ALA A 701 -7.52 9.42 -44.79
C ALA A 701 -8.06 10.38 -43.70
N THR A 702 -9.10 9.99 -42.96
CA THR A 702 -9.74 10.78 -41.89
C THR A 702 -10.32 9.85 -40.81
N GLY A 703 -10.84 10.40 -39.71
CA GLY A 703 -11.47 9.63 -38.63
C GLY A 703 -10.53 9.26 -37.49
N TRP A 704 -9.30 9.76 -37.53
CA TRP A 704 -8.30 9.61 -36.49
C TRP A 704 -7.48 10.90 -36.33
N THR A 705 -6.83 11.05 -35.18
CA THR A 705 -5.90 12.12 -34.84
C THR A 705 -4.63 11.54 -34.24
N LEU A 706 -3.53 12.28 -34.27
CA LEU A 706 -2.24 11.88 -33.69
C LEU A 706 -1.94 12.74 -32.47
N GLU A 707 -1.77 12.11 -31.31
CA GLU A 707 -1.46 12.79 -30.05
C GLU A 707 -0.49 11.92 -29.24
N ASP A 708 0.61 12.51 -28.78
CA ASP A 708 1.61 11.89 -27.91
C ASP A 708 2.08 10.48 -28.34
N GLY A 709 2.39 10.31 -29.62
CA GLY A 709 2.87 9.03 -30.16
C GLY A 709 1.78 7.95 -30.25
N ALA A 710 0.50 8.32 -30.19
CA ALA A 710 -0.62 7.40 -30.38
C ALA A 710 -1.62 7.92 -31.41
N ILE A 711 -2.28 6.99 -32.10
CA ILE A 711 -3.43 7.25 -32.97
C ILE A 711 -4.69 7.17 -32.12
N GLU A 712 -5.53 8.19 -32.22
CA GLU A 712 -6.82 8.27 -31.55
C GLU A 712 -7.95 8.31 -32.58
N PHE A 713 -8.81 7.30 -32.57
CA PHE A 713 -9.97 7.21 -33.45
C PHE A 713 -11.18 7.92 -32.84
N ALA A 714 -11.92 8.66 -33.66
CA ALA A 714 -13.17 9.29 -33.24
C ALA A 714 -14.29 8.28 -32.95
N ILE A 715 -14.21 7.07 -33.53
CA ILE A 715 -15.13 5.95 -33.32
C ILE A 715 -14.26 4.69 -33.15
N PRO A 716 -14.50 3.87 -32.12
CA PRO A 716 -13.68 2.68 -31.87
C PRO A 716 -13.70 1.74 -33.09
N PRO A 717 -12.55 1.23 -33.55
CA PRO A 717 -12.49 0.21 -34.59
C PRO A 717 -13.30 -1.03 -34.19
N ALA A 718 -14.09 -1.56 -35.13
CA ALA A 718 -14.97 -2.70 -34.87
C ALA A 718 -14.19 -3.95 -34.46
N THR A 719 -14.86 -4.84 -33.72
CA THR A 719 -14.27 -6.09 -33.23
C THR A 719 -13.66 -6.91 -34.37
N GLY A 720 -12.38 -7.27 -34.23
CA GLY A 720 -11.65 -8.10 -35.20
C GLY A 720 -11.00 -7.33 -36.37
N VAL A 721 -11.09 -6.00 -36.41
CA VAL A 721 -10.43 -5.18 -37.43
C VAL A 721 -8.96 -5.00 -37.07
N ALA A 722 -8.05 -5.42 -37.95
CA ALA A 722 -6.61 -5.22 -37.77
C ALA A 722 -6.24 -3.74 -38.01
N ILE A 723 -5.46 -3.17 -37.09
CA ILE A 723 -5.00 -1.79 -37.13
C ILE A 723 -3.49 -1.81 -37.38
N THR A 724 -3.08 -1.16 -38.47
CA THR A 724 -1.66 -1.05 -38.85
C THR A 724 -1.33 0.40 -39.22
N ALA A 725 -0.06 0.78 -39.09
CA ALA A 725 0.40 2.10 -39.52
C ALA A 725 1.78 2.07 -40.20
N SER A 726 1.99 2.96 -41.15
CA SER A 726 3.30 3.27 -41.72
C SER A 726 3.68 4.69 -41.31
N PHE A 727 4.92 4.91 -40.85
CA PHE A 727 5.34 6.23 -40.38
C PHE A 727 6.87 6.34 -40.29
N THR A 728 7.35 7.58 -40.30
CA THR A 728 8.73 7.92 -39.92
C THR A 728 8.74 8.53 -38.52
N PHE A 729 9.82 8.35 -37.79
CA PHE A 729 9.96 8.81 -36.41
C PHE A 729 11.35 9.34 -36.10
N ASP A 730 11.42 10.15 -35.05
CA ASP A 730 12.66 10.64 -34.47
C ASP A 730 12.84 10.02 -33.08
N VAL A 731 14.09 9.88 -32.64
CA VAL A 731 14.44 9.40 -31.30
C VAL A 731 14.76 10.60 -30.41
N PRO A 732 14.21 10.69 -29.19
CA PRO A 732 14.57 11.74 -28.25
C PRO A 732 15.97 11.47 -27.69
N VAL A 733 16.91 12.36 -27.96
CA VAL A 733 18.30 12.25 -27.48
C VAL A 733 18.72 13.53 -26.79
N ARG A 734 19.75 13.45 -25.96
CA ARG A 734 20.49 14.62 -25.46
C ARG A 734 21.97 14.48 -25.80
N PHE A 735 22.71 15.58 -25.70
CA PHE A 735 24.18 15.49 -25.64
C PHE A 735 24.58 14.62 -24.44
N GLU A 736 25.54 13.72 -24.64
CA GLU A 736 26.01 12.85 -23.55
C GLU A 736 26.76 13.67 -22.47
N GLU A 737 27.49 14.70 -22.90
CA GLU A 737 28.36 15.53 -22.06
C GLU A 737 27.92 17.01 -22.01
N ASP A 738 28.25 17.69 -20.89
CA ASP A 738 28.05 19.14 -20.71
C ASP A 738 29.15 20.00 -21.35
N ARG A 739 30.08 19.39 -22.08
CA ARG A 739 31.20 20.07 -22.73
C ARG A 739 31.30 19.61 -24.17
N LEU A 740 31.48 20.57 -25.08
CA LEU A 740 31.76 20.29 -26.49
C LEU A 740 33.17 20.82 -26.80
N ARG A 741 34.12 19.90 -27.03
CA ARG A 741 35.49 20.26 -27.39
C ARG A 741 35.61 20.39 -28.91
N ILE A 742 36.13 21.53 -29.38
CA ILE A 742 36.39 21.78 -30.80
C ILE A 742 37.83 22.24 -31.05
N ASP A 743 38.67 21.36 -31.59
CA ASP A 743 40.02 21.61 -32.12
C ASP A 743 40.00 22.00 -33.63
N LEU A 744 40.26 23.26 -33.97
CA LEU A 744 40.32 23.71 -35.37
C LEU A 744 41.68 23.32 -36.03
N GLY A 745 41.76 22.12 -36.61
CA GLY A 745 42.88 21.68 -37.46
C GLY A 745 42.88 22.33 -38.86
N THR A 746 44.05 22.46 -39.49
CA THR A 746 44.27 23.20 -40.75
C THR A 746 43.38 22.77 -41.94
N TRP A 747 42.65 23.75 -42.50
CA TRP A 747 42.01 23.98 -43.81
C TRP A 747 41.85 22.90 -44.93
N ALA A 748 42.10 21.61 -44.73
CA ALA A 748 41.82 20.60 -45.77
C ALA A 748 41.33 19.23 -45.28
N ALA A 749 41.33 18.93 -43.98
CA ALA A 749 40.62 17.79 -43.41
C ALA A 749 40.45 18.07 -41.92
N GLY A 750 39.20 18.27 -41.48
CA GLY A 750 38.88 18.41 -40.07
C GLY A 750 39.15 17.08 -39.38
N GLU A 751 40.31 16.95 -38.74
CA GLU A 751 40.54 15.86 -37.81
C GLU A 751 39.99 16.31 -36.46
N MET A 752 38.74 15.93 -36.14
CA MET A 752 38.15 16.37 -34.90
C MET A 752 36.92 15.60 -34.36
N ALA A 753 37.01 15.41 -33.04
CA ALA A 753 36.14 14.96 -31.96
C ALA A 753 34.72 14.41 -32.22
N SER A 754 34.47 13.29 -31.55
CA SER A 754 33.17 12.70 -31.22
C SER A 754 32.16 13.75 -30.74
N VAL A 755 30.91 13.61 -31.18
CA VAL A 755 29.74 14.33 -30.65
C VAL A 755 28.78 13.26 -30.12
N PRO A 756 29.01 12.77 -28.89
CA PRO A 756 28.23 11.69 -28.34
C PRO A 756 26.83 12.17 -27.94
N LEU A 757 25.82 11.45 -28.42
CA LEU A 757 24.42 11.63 -28.07
C LEU A 757 23.91 10.35 -27.42
N VAL A 758 23.04 10.49 -26.44
CA VAL A 758 22.42 9.34 -25.76
C VAL A 758 20.91 9.51 -25.75
N GLU A 759 20.21 8.43 -26.07
CA GLU A 759 18.76 8.37 -25.98
C GLU A 759 18.29 8.59 -24.53
N VAL A 760 17.22 9.38 -24.40
CA VAL A 760 16.48 9.55 -23.15
C VAL A 760 15.19 8.74 -23.22
N ARG A 761 14.85 8.06 -22.13
CA ARG A 761 13.58 7.34 -22.03
C ARG A 761 12.54 8.31 -21.46
N ALA A 762 11.42 8.47 -22.16
CA ALA A 762 10.24 9.15 -21.64
C ALA A 762 9.53 8.25 -20.62
#